data_AF-A0A1Z9BW15-F1
#
_entry.id   AF-A0A1Z9BW15-F1
#
_cell.length_a   1.000
_cell.length_b   1.000
_cell.length_c   1.000
_cell.angle_alpha   90.00
_cell.angle_beta   90.00
_cell.angle_gamma   90.00
#
_symmetry.space_group_name_H-M   'P 1'
#
loop_
_entity.id
_entity.type
_entity.pdbx_description
1 polymer ?
#
loop_
_entity_poly.entity_id
_entity_poly.type
_entity_poly.pdbx_seq_one_letter_code
_entity_poly.pdbx_strand_id
1 'polypeptide(L)'
;MLSLVYQESQTPKPKRHWSRRLFKLCLALVFLGVAVLGYLNQVGLPGFAKRALQERLAKRGVSGEFDWLRLGLDGSWQAKRLKLGQADTGGELRLALEDVQLRPDYPSLFSGRLAVEKLDLSGLGVGVELMANGTNLPPLTVDWPKAGLRWDEAGILSTRQLHGEVLGVQLDVAVNVTNAYALHGLSRRITGKPDHEPKPKEPKPFTAESLSRQLEPVKRRMSDWLKRRDEIRFKKQPTFRLALSGDAATSKSLTGGVEVDVEGMQIPSATAGGVAFGVKLLDDSDAEAGAKRLAGELSVSDLVTEWGRLGRLSSNVSAPALGTNLLPATVAFELEAFELEAEQLKLEQVTLKGSSVKSKSSPRRFTHQLAGELREISLGQAVIALAQVSMSHMTNSITSVVPSGGQVALTLGQAKAPVGSFELAEIAATVARVESPMEVGESWAYWSHLAPYRMEFSSLAKRVSDGKKLAIDDVSMAGTWLAPKLEVDEFEVQFDEGGATGSAELDVVTRLAKATNRIDFDLNKIIDLLTPKAKRWIQQYEWDEAPVVDATVKATLPKWTNKKPDWRKDVRPTMTIDGKINSGPVAFRGVQLDAVQSDLTYANLTWALPNLVAKRPEGEVRFAMRSHTESQDFHFDFHSAIDPHAIKPALGNDKQIKGVEYFDFDRPPVIEGQIWGRWRERELTGFSAAIAATNFTFRAQQVDRLTSRLALTNGVLHATKAVLDRPEGSATLEALGFDVKTKRLYLTNAVGQVDPVAVTRAIGPRTARALEPYRFITPPKSSVNGWVQTGPGRNPADLHFEVDGGGVQFSKLKTDDINCF
;
A
#
# COMPACT_ATOMS: atom_id res chain seq x y z
N MET A 1 -68.05 -59.65 -44.05
CA MET A 1 -69.50 -59.77 -44.32
C MET A 1 -69.93 -58.44 -44.89
N LEU A 2 -70.36 -58.26 -46.13
CA LEU A 2 -70.73 -59.15 -47.22
C LEU A 2 -70.62 -58.25 -48.46
N SER A 3 -69.75 -58.61 -49.42
CA SER A 3 -70.12 -58.94 -50.79
C SER A 3 -70.78 -57.80 -51.58
N LEU A 4 -70.08 -57.15 -52.51
CA LEU A 4 -69.82 -57.59 -53.90
C LEU A 4 -70.95 -57.22 -54.87
N VAL A 5 -70.49 -56.97 -56.10
CA VAL A 5 -71.23 -56.90 -57.38
C VAL A 5 -71.86 -55.53 -57.67
N TYR A 6 -71.22 -54.65 -58.45
CA TYR A 6 -70.83 -54.71 -59.87
C TYR A 6 -71.98 -54.29 -60.82
N GLN A 7 -71.66 -53.21 -61.53
CA GLN A 7 -72.07 -52.77 -62.87
C GLN A 7 -73.44 -52.12 -63.16
N GLU A 8 -73.27 -50.93 -63.74
CA GLU A 8 -73.89 -50.44 -64.97
C GLU A 8 -75.28 -49.79 -64.96
N SER A 9 -75.23 -48.49 -65.26
CA SER A 9 -75.79 -47.88 -66.48
C SER A 9 -76.72 -46.68 -66.23
N GLN A 10 -76.34 -45.59 -66.88
CA GLN A 10 -77.15 -44.46 -67.35
C GLN A 10 -77.67 -43.39 -66.38
N THR A 11 -77.84 -42.21 -66.99
CA THR A 11 -78.64 -41.01 -66.61
C THR A 11 -77.85 -39.81 -66.04
N PRO A 12 -78.24 -38.56 -66.39
CA PRO A 12 -77.35 -37.64 -67.10
C PRO A 12 -76.87 -36.46 -66.25
N LYS A 13 -75.71 -35.90 -66.60
CA LYS A 13 -75.13 -34.70 -65.98
C LYS A 13 -75.90 -33.42 -66.34
N PRO A 14 -76.33 -32.57 -65.38
CA PRO A 14 -76.87 -31.26 -65.67
C PRO A 14 -75.80 -30.14 -65.67
N LYS A 15 -75.92 -29.25 -66.66
CA LYS A 15 -75.54 -27.81 -66.72
C LYS A 15 -74.10 -27.36 -66.41
N ARG A 16 -73.33 -27.18 -67.49
CA ARG A 16 -71.97 -26.60 -67.57
C ARG A 16 -71.95 -25.08 -67.88
N HIS A 17 -72.79 -24.27 -67.23
CA HIS A 17 -72.87 -22.81 -67.47
C HIS A 17 -72.10 -21.93 -66.47
N TRP A 18 -71.76 -22.46 -65.28
CA TRP A 18 -71.08 -21.67 -64.24
C TRP A 18 -69.57 -21.52 -64.52
N SER A 19 -68.91 -22.55 -65.07
CA SER A 19 -67.46 -22.52 -65.36
C SER A 19 -67.06 -21.56 -66.47
N ARG A 20 -67.89 -21.35 -67.50
CA ARG A 20 -67.64 -20.35 -68.55
C ARG A 20 -67.84 -18.92 -68.06
N ARG A 21 -68.78 -18.68 -67.13
CA ARG A 21 -68.93 -17.38 -66.47
C ARG A 21 -67.79 -17.13 -65.48
N LEU A 22 -67.35 -18.14 -64.74
CA LEU A 22 -66.16 -18.07 -63.89
C LEU A 22 -64.89 -17.81 -64.70
N PHE A 23 -64.73 -18.47 -65.87
CA PHE A 23 -63.57 -18.25 -66.74
C PHE A 23 -63.57 -16.86 -67.38
N LYS A 24 -64.72 -16.36 -67.85
CA LYS A 24 -64.83 -14.98 -68.35
C LYS A 24 -64.63 -13.94 -67.25
N LEU A 25 -65.10 -14.23 -66.03
CA LEU A 25 -64.89 -13.38 -64.86
C LEU A 25 -63.42 -13.41 -64.42
N CYS A 26 -62.77 -14.56 -64.39
CA CYS A 26 -61.32 -14.69 -64.16
C CYS A 26 -60.51 -13.98 -65.24
N LEU A 27 -60.86 -14.14 -66.52
CA LEU A 27 -60.17 -13.46 -67.62
C LEU A 27 -60.36 -11.94 -67.56
N ALA A 28 -61.57 -11.47 -67.26
CA ALA A 28 -61.84 -10.05 -67.04
C ALA A 28 -61.11 -9.51 -65.79
N LEU A 29 -61.01 -10.29 -64.71
CA LEU A 29 -60.23 -9.95 -63.52
C LEU A 29 -58.72 -9.96 -63.81
N VAL A 30 -58.24 -10.82 -64.69
CA VAL A 30 -56.84 -10.83 -65.14
C VAL A 30 -56.55 -9.62 -66.03
N PHE A 31 -57.40 -9.28 -67.01
CA PHE A 31 -57.25 -8.06 -67.81
C PHE A 31 -57.38 -6.80 -66.96
N LEU A 32 -58.31 -6.77 -66.00
CA LEU A 32 -58.42 -5.70 -65.01
C LEU A 32 -57.16 -5.62 -64.15
N GLY A 33 -56.64 -6.77 -63.70
CA GLY A 33 -55.38 -6.87 -62.96
C GLY A 33 -54.19 -6.35 -63.77
N VAL A 34 -54.07 -6.73 -65.04
CA VAL A 34 -53.02 -6.26 -65.96
C VAL A 34 -53.17 -4.77 -66.26
N ALA A 35 -54.40 -4.27 -66.43
CA ALA A 35 -54.67 -2.84 -66.61
C ALA A 35 -54.34 -2.03 -65.34
N VAL A 36 -54.66 -2.57 -64.16
CA VAL A 36 -54.32 -1.97 -62.86
C VAL A 36 -52.80 -1.99 -62.64
N LEU A 37 -52.12 -3.10 -62.93
CA LEU A 37 -50.66 -3.20 -62.86
C LEU A 37 -49.98 -2.26 -63.87
N GLY A 38 -50.48 -2.18 -65.10
CA GLY A 38 -50.02 -1.25 -66.12
C GLY A 38 -50.21 0.21 -65.70
N TYR A 39 -51.35 0.54 -65.09
CA TYR A 39 -51.63 1.87 -64.53
C TYR A 39 -50.71 2.19 -63.33
N LEU A 40 -50.53 1.25 -62.40
CA LEU A 40 -49.63 1.41 -61.25
C LEU A 40 -48.16 1.53 -61.65
N ASN A 41 -47.77 0.95 -62.79
CA ASN A 41 -46.42 1.05 -63.35
C ASN A 41 -46.22 2.38 -64.12
N GLN A 42 -47.13 2.77 -65.01
CA GLN A 42 -46.97 3.96 -65.87
C GLN A 42 -47.40 5.27 -65.19
N VAL A 43 -48.56 5.27 -64.52
CA VAL A 43 -49.15 6.47 -63.91
C VAL A 43 -48.80 6.56 -62.42
N GLY A 44 -48.76 5.42 -61.73
CA GLY A 44 -48.51 5.33 -60.28
C GLY A 44 -49.79 5.30 -59.45
N LEU A 45 -49.64 5.37 -58.13
CA LEU A 45 -50.75 5.27 -57.18
C LEU A 45 -51.82 6.36 -57.47
N PRO A 46 -53.09 5.99 -57.75
CA PRO A 46 -54.13 6.98 -58.05
C PRO A 46 -54.39 7.90 -56.84
N GLY A 47 -54.80 9.14 -57.09
CA GLY A 47 -54.89 10.19 -56.07
C GLY A 47 -55.78 9.88 -54.86
N PHE A 48 -56.78 8.99 -55.00
CA PHE A 48 -57.57 8.51 -53.86
C PHE A 48 -56.76 7.54 -52.97
N ALA A 49 -55.98 6.64 -53.57
CA ALA A 49 -55.13 5.69 -52.86
C ALA A 49 -53.94 6.40 -52.20
N LYS A 50 -53.40 7.44 -52.84
CA LYS A 50 -52.34 8.29 -52.27
C LYS A 50 -52.83 8.94 -50.98
N ARG A 51 -54.00 9.60 -51.02
CA ARG A 51 -54.63 10.20 -49.83
C ARG A 51 -54.94 9.17 -48.75
N ALA A 52 -55.48 8.01 -49.10
CA ALA A 52 -55.77 6.95 -48.14
C ALA A 52 -54.50 6.41 -47.45
N LEU A 53 -53.38 6.30 -48.17
CA LEU A 53 -52.10 5.90 -47.61
C LEU A 53 -51.54 6.98 -46.66
N GLN A 54 -51.58 8.24 -47.07
CA GLN A 54 -51.15 9.37 -46.25
C GLN A 54 -51.99 9.49 -44.96
N GLU A 55 -53.30 9.31 -45.05
CA GLU A 55 -54.20 9.35 -43.90
C GLU A 55 -53.94 8.17 -42.94
N ARG A 56 -53.59 6.99 -43.47
CA ARG A 56 -53.18 5.83 -42.66
C ARG A 56 -51.82 6.04 -41.98
N LEU A 57 -50.87 6.71 -42.64
CA LEU A 57 -49.59 7.09 -42.04
C LEU A 57 -49.81 8.15 -40.94
N ALA A 58 -50.64 9.16 -41.20
CA ALA A 58 -50.98 10.20 -40.24
C ALA A 58 -51.67 9.63 -38.98
N LYS A 59 -52.61 8.68 -39.15
CA LYS A 59 -53.22 7.94 -38.02
C LYS A 59 -52.21 7.14 -37.19
N ARG A 60 -51.04 6.84 -37.75
CA ARG A 60 -49.93 6.15 -37.08
C ARG A 60 -48.84 7.11 -36.58
N GLY A 61 -49.09 8.43 -36.66
CA GLY A 61 -48.17 9.47 -36.17
C GLY A 61 -47.03 9.79 -37.14
N VAL A 62 -47.11 9.38 -38.41
CA VAL A 62 -46.09 9.66 -39.44
C VAL A 62 -46.69 10.54 -40.53
N SER A 63 -46.14 11.72 -40.78
CA SER A 63 -46.41 12.47 -42.01
C SER A 63 -45.62 11.82 -43.16
N GLY A 64 -46.27 11.60 -44.29
CA GLY A 64 -45.65 10.98 -45.46
C GLY A 64 -45.99 11.74 -46.73
N GLU A 65 -44.98 12.29 -47.38
CA GLU A 65 -45.09 12.96 -48.67
C GLU A 65 -44.19 12.28 -49.70
N PHE A 66 -44.66 12.18 -50.94
CA PHE A 66 -43.90 11.64 -52.06
C PHE A 66 -44.48 12.19 -53.36
N ASP A 67 -43.64 12.38 -54.37
CA ASP A 67 -44.10 12.87 -55.68
C ASP A 67 -45.00 11.81 -56.32
N TRP A 68 -44.47 10.60 -56.46
CA TRP A 68 -45.17 9.43 -56.96
C TRP A 68 -44.70 8.15 -56.26
N LEU A 69 -45.57 7.14 -56.28
CA LEU A 69 -45.32 5.79 -55.81
C LEU A 69 -45.80 4.83 -56.91
N ARG A 70 -44.89 4.05 -57.51
CA ARG A 70 -45.16 3.16 -58.65
C ARG A 70 -44.82 1.72 -58.29
N LEU A 71 -45.51 0.78 -58.91
CA LEU A 71 -45.17 -0.63 -58.83
C LEU A 71 -44.49 -1.03 -60.15
N GLY A 72 -43.21 -1.36 -60.08
CA GLY A 72 -42.45 -1.87 -61.20
C GLY A 72 -42.94 -3.26 -61.63
N LEU A 73 -42.70 -3.61 -62.90
CA LEU A 73 -43.02 -4.94 -63.43
C LEU A 73 -42.20 -6.06 -62.76
N ASP A 74 -41.11 -5.70 -62.08
CA ASP A 74 -40.28 -6.56 -61.23
C ASP A 74 -40.86 -6.74 -59.80
N GLY A 75 -42.06 -6.21 -59.54
CA GLY A 75 -42.72 -6.27 -58.23
C GLY A 75 -42.18 -5.28 -57.21
N SER A 76 -41.26 -4.38 -57.58
CA SER A 76 -40.70 -3.37 -56.67
C SER A 76 -41.58 -2.12 -56.56
N TRP A 77 -41.78 -1.63 -55.34
CA TRP A 77 -42.37 -0.33 -55.08
C TRP A 77 -41.31 0.75 -55.18
N GLN A 78 -41.51 1.71 -56.07
CA GLN A 78 -40.60 2.83 -56.31
C GLN A 78 -41.27 4.12 -55.87
N ALA A 79 -40.62 4.90 -55.00
CA ALA A 79 -41.06 6.21 -54.56
C ALA A 79 -40.01 7.26 -54.90
N LYS A 80 -40.45 8.43 -55.34
CA LYS A 80 -39.58 9.59 -55.59
C LYS A 80 -39.87 10.73 -54.63
N ARG A 81 -38.82 11.36 -54.11
CA ARG A 81 -38.82 12.41 -53.08
C ARG A 81 -39.68 12.05 -51.88
N LEU A 82 -39.40 10.91 -51.28
CA LEU A 82 -40.11 10.45 -50.09
C LEU A 82 -39.65 11.29 -48.88
N LYS A 83 -40.57 12.04 -48.28
CA LYS A 83 -40.39 12.74 -47.01
C LYS A 83 -41.26 12.09 -45.95
N LEU A 84 -40.63 11.61 -44.88
CA LEU A 84 -41.29 11.05 -43.71
C LEU A 84 -41.02 11.97 -42.52
N GLY A 85 -42.05 12.39 -41.80
CA GLY A 85 -41.91 13.17 -40.57
C GLY A 85 -42.61 12.49 -39.40
N GLN A 86 -42.07 12.63 -38.20
CA GLN A 86 -42.76 12.25 -36.96
C GLN A 86 -42.62 13.38 -35.94
N ALA A 87 -43.76 13.95 -35.56
CA ALA A 87 -43.87 15.06 -34.61
C ALA A 87 -44.62 14.60 -33.35
N ASP A 88 -44.11 14.99 -32.19
CA ASP A 88 -44.75 14.83 -30.88
C ASP A 88 -44.33 15.98 -29.95
N THR A 89 -44.64 15.87 -28.65
CA THR A 89 -44.29 16.87 -27.63
C THR A 89 -42.79 17.08 -27.44
N GLY A 90 -41.93 16.17 -27.90
CA GLY A 90 -40.47 16.28 -27.86
C GLY A 90 -39.86 16.92 -29.11
N GLY A 91 -40.68 17.27 -30.11
CA GLY A 91 -40.26 17.88 -31.38
C GLY A 91 -40.50 16.98 -32.59
N GLU A 92 -39.90 17.35 -33.73
CA GLU A 92 -40.08 16.72 -35.03
C GLU A 92 -38.78 16.12 -35.57
N LEU A 93 -38.87 14.88 -36.09
CA LEU A 93 -37.83 14.24 -36.88
C LEU A 93 -38.33 14.08 -38.32
N ARG A 94 -37.55 14.55 -39.29
CA ARG A 94 -37.83 14.46 -40.73
C ARG A 94 -36.75 13.63 -41.42
N LEU A 95 -37.16 12.75 -42.31
CA LEU A 95 -36.31 11.95 -43.18
C LEU A 95 -36.74 12.24 -44.62
N ALA A 96 -35.81 12.70 -45.46
CA ALA A 96 -36.00 12.91 -46.88
C ALA A 96 -35.15 11.92 -47.67
N LEU A 97 -35.71 11.33 -48.72
CA LEU A 97 -35.07 10.36 -49.61
C LEU A 97 -35.42 10.74 -51.04
N GLU A 98 -34.43 10.84 -51.94
CA GLU A 98 -34.64 11.21 -53.34
C GLU A 98 -35.28 10.07 -54.14
N ASP A 99 -34.73 8.86 -54.08
CA ASP A 99 -35.35 7.67 -54.66
C ASP A 99 -35.35 6.51 -53.65
N VAL A 100 -36.45 5.77 -53.64
CA VAL A 100 -36.66 4.60 -52.78
C VAL A 100 -37.20 3.46 -53.62
N GLN A 101 -36.49 2.35 -53.68
CA GLN A 101 -36.95 1.11 -54.31
C GLN A 101 -37.05 0.02 -53.23
N LEU A 102 -38.25 -0.49 -52.99
CA LEU A 102 -38.52 -1.54 -52.00
C LEU A 102 -39.24 -2.71 -52.68
N ARG A 103 -38.68 -3.92 -52.61
CA ARG A 103 -39.38 -5.15 -52.98
C ARG A 103 -39.68 -5.93 -51.70
N PRO A 104 -40.94 -6.00 -51.25
CA PRO A 104 -41.33 -6.87 -50.16
C PRO A 104 -41.21 -8.34 -50.57
N ASP A 105 -40.92 -9.21 -49.62
CA ASP A 105 -41.15 -10.65 -49.78
C ASP A 105 -42.66 -10.89 -49.74
N TYR A 106 -43.30 -10.95 -50.91
CA TYR A 106 -44.74 -11.11 -51.05
C TYR A 106 -45.28 -12.39 -50.36
N PRO A 107 -44.67 -13.59 -50.52
CA PRO A 107 -45.03 -14.78 -49.75
C PRO A 107 -45.03 -14.58 -48.22
N SER A 108 -44.00 -13.94 -47.68
CA SER A 108 -43.96 -13.61 -46.24
C SER A 108 -45.00 -12.57 -45.86
N LEU A 109 -45.21 -11.55 -46.70
CA LEU A 109 -46.19 -10.49 -46.48
C LEU A 109 -47.62 -11.04 -46.39
N PHE A 110 -47.99 -11.97 -47.27
CA PHE A 110 -49.31 -12.62 -47.28
C PHE A 110 -49.52 -13.62 -46.13
N SER A 111 -48.43 -14.12 -45.54
CA SER A 111 -48.46 -14.96 -44.33
C SER A 111 -48.34 -14.16 -43.03
N GLY A 112 -48.41 -12.82 -43.10
CA GLY A 112 -48.41 -11.92 -41.94
C GLY A 112 -47.02 -11.58 -41.39
N ARG A 113 -45.94 -11.92 -42.10
CA ARG A 113 -44.55 -11.59 -41.74
C ARG A 113 -44.02 -10.47 -42.65
N LEU A 114 -43.63 -9.35 -42.06
CA LEU A 114 -42.94 -8.30 -42.80
C LEU A 114 -41.48 -8.72 -43.05
N ALA A 115 -41.16 -9.06 -44.30
CA ALA A 115 -39.80 -9.30 -44.77
C ALA A 115 -39.55 -8.51 -46.07
N VAL A 116 -38.31 -8.06 -46.27
CA VAL A 116 -37.88 -7.24 -47.40
C VAL A 116 -36.88 -8.05 -48.22
N GLU A 117 -37.16 -8.17 -49.51
CA GLU A 117 -36.33 -8.91 -50.47
C GLU A 117 -35.27 -8.00 -51.11
N LYS A 118 -35.61 -6.73 -51.39
CA LYS A 118 -34.68 -5.72 -51.94
C LYS A 118 -35.02 -4.33 -51.41
N LEU A 119 -34.00 -3.53 -51.08
CA LEU A 119 -34.14 -2.13 -50.69
C LEU A 119 -33.01 -1.31 -51.33
N ASP A 120 -33.30 -0.29 -52.13
CA ASP A 120 -32.30 0.68 -52.62
C ASP A 120 -32.80 2.08 -52.25
N LEU A 121 -31.97 2.86 -51.57
CA LEU A 121 -32.26 4.22 -51.09
C LEU A 121 -31.20 5.16 -51.65
N SER A 122 -31.57 6.33 -52.15
CA SER A 122 -30.66 7.40 -52.59
C SER A 122 -31.10 8.77 -52.11
N GLY A 123 -30.15 9.70 -51.98
CA GLY A 123 -30.38 11.09 -51.62
C GLY A 123 -30.92 11.27 -50.21
N LEU A 124 -30.09 10.94 -49.21
CA LEU A 124 -30.46 10.95 -47.80
C LEU A 124 -30.41 12.36 -47.21
N GLY A 125 -31.56 12.88 -46.78
CA GLY A 125 -31.68 14.08 -45.97
C GLY A 125 -32.30 13.77 -44.60
N VAL A 126 -31.78 14.37 -43.54
CA VAL A 126 -32.31 14.25 -42.18
C VAL A 126 -32.52 15.64 -41.60
N GLY A 127 -33.75 15.95 -41.18
CA GLY A 127 -34.12 17.18 -40.49
C GLY A 127 -34.55 16.89 -39.05
N VAL A 128 -34.13 17.73 -38.11
CA VAL A 128 -34.39 17.53 -36.68
C VAL A 128 -34.73 18.87 -36.05
N GLU A 129 -35.91 18.96 -35.45
CA GLU A 129 -36.43 20.14 -34.74
C GLU A 129 -36.89 19.70 -33.35
N LEU A 130 -36.00 19.74 -32.34
CA LEU A 130 -36.30 19.20 -31.01
C LEU A 130 -36.68 20.30 -30.00
N MET A 131 -37.51 19.92 -29.03
CA MET A 131 -37.88 20.78 -27.90
C MET A 131 -37.29 20.26 -26.60
N ALA A 132 -36.75 21.15 -25.77
CA ALA A 132 -36.29 20.85 -24.43
C ALA A 132 -36.85 21.87 -23.43
N ASN A 133 -37.48 21.40 -22.35
CA ASN A 133 -38.07 22.24 -21.30
C ASN A 133 -38.99 23.36 -21.81
N GLY A 134 -39.72 23.11 -22.91
CA GLY A 134 -40.61 24.10 -23.54
C GLY A 134 -39.91 25.12 -24.44
N THR A 135 -38.60 24.99 -24.70
CA THR A 135 -37.84 25.82 -25.64
C THR A 135 -37.38 25.02 -26.86
N ASN A 136 -37.39 25.66 -28.04
CA ASN A 136 -36.90 25.05 -29.28
C ASN A 136 -35.37 25.05 -29.28
N LEU A 137 -34.77 23.89 -29.54
CA LEU A 137 -33.34 23.78 -29.82
C LEU A 137 -33.05 24.19 -31.28
N PRO A 138 -31.81 24.60 -31.61
CA PRO A 138 -31.44 24.93 -32.99
C PRO A 138 -31.77 23.79 -33.96
N PRO A 139 -32.44 24.07 -35.09
CA PRO A 139 -32.78 23.04 -36.05
C PRO A 139 -31.50 22.47 -36.68
N LEU A 140 -31.49 21.16 -36.89
CA LEU A 140 -30.40 20.47 -37.56
C LEU A 140 -30.90 19.92 -38.88
N THR A 141 -30.17 20.16 -39.96
CA THR A 141 -30.41 19.55 -41.26
C THR A 141 -29.11 18.96 -41.79
N VAL A 142 -29.18 17.69 -42.19
CA VAL A 142 -28.11 16.97 -42.88
C VAL A 142 -28.64 16.63 -44.27
N ASP A 143 -27.89 16.93 -45.32
CA ASP A 143 -28.28 16.63 -46.69
C ASP A 143 -27.14 15.99 -47.47
N TRP A 144 -27.37 14.76 -47.93
CA TRP A 144 -26.43 13.94 -48.67
C TRP A 144 -27.08 13.41 -49.95
N PRO A 145 -27.16 14.23 -51.01
CA PRO A 145 -27.88 13.89 -52.22
C PRO A 145 -27.28 12.68 -52.96
N LYS A 146 -25.99 12.40 -52.75
CA LYS A 146 -25.29 11.27 -53.38
C LYS A 146 -25.24 10.01 -52.51
N ALA A 147 -25.62 10.11 -51.24
CA ALA A 147 -25.57 8.95 -50.34
C ALA A 147 -26.64 7.94 -50.74
N GLY A 148 -26.26 6.66 -50.76
CA GLY A 148 -27.18 5.58 -51.01
C GLY A 148 -26.91 4.34 -50.18
N LEU A 149 -27.97 3.57 -49.94
CA LEU A 149 -27.96 2.32 -49.18
C LEU A 149 -28.69 1.26 -49.99
N ARG A 150 -28.02 0.14 -50.27
CA ARG A 150 -28.59 -0.96 -51.03
C ARG A 150 -28.53 -2.27 -50.25
N TRP A 151 -29.67 -2.95 -50.23
CA TRP A 151 -29.90 -4.32 -49.80
C TRP A 151 -30.41 -5.12 -51.00
N ASP A 152 -29.76 -6.22 -51.34
CA ASP A 152 -30.16 -7.06 -52.47
C ASP A 152 -30.67 -8.46 -52.08
N GLU A 153 -31.16 -9.19 -53.09
CA GLU A 153 -31.70 -10.55 -52.97
C GLU A 153 -30.65 -11.56 -52.49
N ALA A 154 -29.36 -11.27 -52.71
CA ALA A 154 -28.24 -12.08 -52.25
C ALA A 154 -27.85 -11.78 -50.79
N GLY A 155 -28.58 -10.89 -50.11
CA GLY A 155 -28.33 -10.50 -48.72
C GLY A 155 -27.11 -9.60 -48.55
N ILE A 156 -26.71 -8.89 -49.60
CA ILE A 156 -25.59 -7.95 -49.61
C ILE A 156 -26.09 -6.56 -49.18
N LEU A 157 -25.46 -6.03 -48.13
CA LEU A 157 -25.62 -4.66 -47.67
C LEU A 157 -24.44 -3.82 -48.20
N SER A 158 -24.73 -2.85 -49.06
CA SER A 158 -23.73 -1.92 -49.61
C SER A 158 -24.12 -0.46 -49.43
N THR A 159 -23.15 0.41 -49.16
CA THR A 159 -23.32 1.87 -49.19
C THR A 159 -22.67 2.47 -50.44
N ARG A 160 -23.22 3.58 -50.95
CA ARG A 160 -22.62 4.39 -52.03
C ARG A 160 -22.47 5.82 -51.54
N GLN A 161 -21.25 6.36 -51.61
CA GLN A 161 -20.95 7.78 -51.34
C GLN A 161 -21.60 8.31 -50.05
N LEU A 162 -21.60 7.52 -48.97
CA LEU A 162 -22.11 7.93 -47.65
C LEU A 162 -21.01 8.72 -46.93
N HIS A 163 -20.72 9.89 -47.50
CA HIS A 163 -19.70 10.82 -47.03
C HIS A 163 -20.24 12.24 -46.99
N GLY A 164 -19.97 12.95 -45.89
CA GLY A 164 -20.29 14.36 -45.75
C GLY A 164 -20.32 14.81 -44.29
N GLU A 165 -20.70 16.06 -44.08
CA GLU A 165 -20.74 16.64 -42.73
C GLU A 165 -22.04 16.28 -42.00
N VAL A 166 -21.92 15.75 -40.78
CA VAL A 166 -23.02 15.68 -39.80
C VAL A 166 -22.55 16.35 -38.54
N LEU A 167 -23.32 17.32 -38.05
CA LEU A 167 -23.11 17.84 -36.69
C LEU A 167 -21.71 18.43 -36.45
N GLY A 168 -21.06 18.98 -37.48
CA GLY A 168 -19.69 19.47 -37.40
C GLY A 168 -18.61 18.38 -37.45
N VAL A 169 -18.97 17.14 -37.78
CA VAL A 169 -18.06 15.99 -37.94
C VAL A 169 -18.08 15.54 -39.40
N GLN A 170 -16.90 15.34 -40.00
CA GLN A 170 -16.79 14.75 -41.32
C GLN A 170 -16.99 13.23 -41.22
N LEU A 171 -18.10 12.73 -41.73
CA LEU A 171 -18.44 11.31 -41.73
C LEU A 171 -18.07 10.68 -43.07
N ASP A 172 -17.46 9.50 -43.06
CA ASP A 172 -17.22 8.64 -44.23
C ASP A 172 -17.54 7.18 -43.89
N VAL A 173 -18.53 6.60 -44.57
CA VAL A 173 -19.01 5.23 -44.29
C VAL A 173 -19.05 4.40 -45.58
N ALA A 174 -18.19 3.39 -45.63
CA ALA A 174 -18.14 2.41 -46.69
C ALA A 174 -18.47 1.01 -46.12
N VAL A 175 -19.64 0.47 -46.44
CA VAL A 175 -20.04 -0.88 -46.04
C VAL A 175 -20.30 -1.71 -47.29
N ASN A 176 -19.76 -2.92 -47.36
CA ASN A 176 -20.02 -3.90 -48.42
C ASN A 176 -19.97 -5.32 -47.86
N VAL A 177 -21.07 -5.75 -47.22
CA VAL A 177 -21.13 -6.99 -46.43
C VAL A 177 -22.15 -7.95 -47.03
N THR A 178 -21.73 -9.18 -47.35
CA THR A 178 -22.65 -10.27 -47.73
C THR A 178 -23.22 -10.97 -46.49
N ASN A 179 -24.42 -11.55 -46.59
CA ASN A 179 -25.14 -12.20 -45.48
C ASN A 179 -25.34 -11.32 -44.23
N ALA A 180 -25.56 -10.01 -44.42
CA ALA A 180 -25.53 -9.02 -43.34
C ALA A 180 -26.52 -9.30 -42.18
N TYR A 181 -27.59 -10.09 -42.40
CA TYR A 181 -28.49 -10.56 -41.34
C TYR A 181 -27.78 -11.32 -40.22
N ALA A 182 -26.65 -11.99 -40.51
CA ALA A 182 -25.86 -12.69 -39.50
C ALA A 182 -25.30 -11.75 -38.42
N LEU A 183 -25.16 -10.45 -38.70
CA LEU A 183 -24.70 -9.42 -37.75
C LEU A 183 -25.75 -9.11 -36.67
N HIS A 184 -27.03 -9.37 -36.91
CA HIS A 184 -28.12 -9.05 -35.97
C HIS A 184 -28.01 -9.80 -34.62
N GLY A 185 -27.33 -10.95 -34.59
CA GLY A 185 -27.07 -11.73 -33.36
C GLY A 185 -25.74 -11.44 -32.66
N LEU A 186 -24.89 -10.58 -33.23
CA LEU A 186 -23.50 -10.37 -32.82
C LEU A 186 -23.37 -9.83 -31.38
N SER A 187 -24.21 -8.85 -31.02
CA SER A 187 -24.26 -8.31 -29.65
C SER A 187 -24.64 -9.37 -28.60
N ARG A 188 -25.48 -10.35 -28.94
CA ARG A 188 -25.90 -11.45 -28.05
C ARG A 188 -24.80 -12.51 -27.91
N ARG A 189 -24.08 -12.82 -29.00
CA ARG A 189 -22.91 -13.73 -28.98
C ARG A 189 -21.77 -13.17 -28.14
N ILE A 190 -21.54 -11.86 -28.19
CA ILE A 190 -20.53 -11.17 -27.35
C ILE A 190 -20.96 -11.15 -25.87
N THR A 191 -22.24 -10.90 -25.59
CA THR A 191 -22.75 -10.79 -24.20
C THR A 191 -23.11 -12.12 -23.54
N GLY A 192 -23.06 -13.24 -24.29
CA GLY A 192 -23.25 -14.59 -23.75
C GLY A 192 -24.65 -14.88 -23.19
N LYS A 193 -25.65 -14.06 -23.56
CA LYS A 193 -27.06 -14.35 -23.25
C LYS A 193 -27.55 -15.49 -24.15
N PRO A 194 -28.24 -16.51 -23.61
CA PRO A 194 -28.78 -17.60 -24.42
C PRO A 194 -29.71 -17.05 -25.50
N ASP A 195 -29.76 -17.72 -26.65
CA ASP A 195 -30.77 -17.48 -27.67
C ASP A 195 -32.15 -17.76 -27.05
N HIS A 196 -32.77 -16.72 -26.49
CA HIS A 196 -34.21 -16.70 -26.45
C HIS A 196 -34.66 -16.47 -27.88
N GLU A 197 -35.16 -17.53 -28.52
CA GLU A 197 -36.18 -17.36 -29.55
C GLU A 197 -37.17 -16.33 -28.99
N PRO A 198 -37.35 -15.17 -29.65
CA PRO A 198 -38.38 -14.25 -29.22
C PRO A 198 -39.69 -15.04 -29.27
N LYS A 199 -40.24 -15.40 -28.10
CA LYS A 199 -41.60 -15.93 -28.03
C LYS A 199 -42.45 -15.02 -28.91
N PRO A 200 -43.20 -15.53 -29.89
CA PRO A 200 -43.97 -14.70 -30.79
C PRO A 200 -44.94 -13.88 -29.95
N LYS A 201 -44.54 -12.65 -29.61
CA LYS A 201 -45.43 -11.67 -29.02
C LYS A 201 -46.33 -11.26 -30.17
N GLU A 202 -47.64 -11.37 -29.95
CA GLU A 202 -48.62 -10.82 -30.89
C GLU A 202 -48.17 -9.42 -31.31
N PRO A 203 -48.17 -9.11 -32.62
CA PRO A 203 -47.70 -7.82 -33.10
C PRO A 203 -48.57 -6.74 -32.47
N LYS A 204 -48.00 -6.01 -31.50
CA LYS A 204 -48.69 -4.86 -30.89
C LYS A 204 -49.05 -3.88 -32.00
N PRO A 205 -50.27 -3.31 -31.99
CA PRO A 205 -50.68 -2.40 -33.04
C PRO A 205 -49.74 -1.19 -33.10
N PHE A 206 -49.19 -0.93 -34.28
CA PHE A 206 -48.36 0.24 -34.54
C PHE A 206 -49.25 1.50 -34.51
N THR A 207 -49.20 2.23 -33.41
CA THR A 207 -49.98 3.46 -33.11
C THR A 207 -49.05 4.66 -32.95
N ALA A 208 -49.58 5.87 -33.08
CA ALA A 208 -48.83 7.11 -32.89
C ALA A 208 -48.12 7.18 -31.52
N GLU A 209 -48.79 6.74 -30.44
CA GLU A 209 -48.16 6.66 -29.11
C GLU A 209 -47.02 5.64 -29.04
N SER A 210 -47.19 4.48 -29.68
CA SER A 210 -46.14 3.45 -29.68
C SER A 210 -44.88 3.89 -30.44
N LEU A 211 -45.04 4.62 -31.55
CA LEU A 211 -43.94 5.18 -32.31
C LEU A 211 -43.27 6.33 -31.55
N SER A 212 -44.05 7.20 -30.92
CA SER A 212 -43.53 8.29 -30.08
C SER A 212 -42.72 7.73 -28.91
N ARG A 213 -43.21 6.71 -28.20
CA ARG A 213 -42.44 6.02 -27.13
C ARG A 213 -41.17 5.32 -27.65
N GLN A 214 -41.17 4.81 -28.88
CA GLN A 214 -39.98 4.19 -29.49
C GLN A 214 -38.92 5.23 -29.87
N LEU A 215 -39.35 6.43 -30.31
CA LEU A 215 -38.47 7.52 -30.72
C LEU A 215 -38.08 8.45 -29.56
N GLU A 216 -38.83 8.46 -28.46
CA GLU A 216 -38.55 9.22 -27.23
C GLU A 216 -37.09 9.09 -26.74
N PRO A 217 -36.51 7.88 -26.59
CA PRO A 217 -35.11 7.76 -26.17
C PRO A 217 -34.12 8.33 -27.19
N VAL A 218 -34.44 8.28 -28.49
CA VAL A 218 -33.60 8.85 -29.55
C VAL A 218 -33.66 10.37 -29.51
N LYS A 219 -34.87 10.95 -29.49
CA LYS A 219 -35.09 12.40 -29.35
C LYS A 219 -34.46 12.94 -28.08
N ARG A 220 -34.61 12.25 -26.94
CA ARG A 220 -33.99 12.64 -25.68
C ARG A 220 -32.47 12.68 -25.78
N ARG A 221 -31.83 11.61 -26.29
CA ARG A 221 -30.37 11.58 -26.49
C ARG A 221 -29.88 12.69 -27.43
N MET A 222 -30.59 12.91 -28.54
CA MET A 222 -30.26 14.01 -29.47
C MET A 222 -30.43 15.37 -28.81
N SER A 223 -31.49 15.58 -28.03
CA SER A 223 -31.72 16.83 -27.30
C SER A 223 -30.63 17.08 -26.24
N ASP A 224 -30.22 16.05 -25.50
CA ASP A 224 -29.18 16.14 -24.48
C ASP A 224 -27.81 16.41 -25.11
N TRP A 225 -27.54 15.81 -26.28
CA TRP A 225 -26.31 16.09 -27.04
C TRP A 225 -26.32 17.50 -27.64
N LEU A 226 -27.44 17.95 -28.24
CA LEU A 226 -27.57 19.30 -28.79
C LEU A 226 -27.38 20.39 -27.72
N LYS A 227 -27.84 20.16 -26.48
CA LYS A 227 -27.58 21.08 -25.35
C LYS A 227 -26.10 21.22 -25.05
N ARG A 228 -25.33 20.14 -25.15
CA ARG A 228 -23.90 20.09 -24.83
C ARG A 228 -23.00 20.41 -26.01
N ARG A 229 -23.54 20.47 -27.23
CA ARG A 229 -22.78 20.74 -28.46
C ARG A 229 -21.95 22.02 -28.35
N ASP A 230 -22.52 23.09 -27.79
CA ASP A 230 -21.85 24.38 -27.68
C ASP A 230 -20.75 24.40 -26.59
N GLU A 231 -20.77 23.40 -25.70
CA GLU A 231 -19.74 23.16 -24.68
C GLU A 231 -18.51 22.43 -25.25
N ILE A 232 -18.65 21.80 -26.42
CA ILE A 232 -17.59 21.03 -27.09
C ILE A 232 -17.08 21.84 -28.28
N ARG A 233 -15.83 22.29 -28.22
CA ARG A 233 -15.18 23.03 -29.32
C ARG A 233 -14.05 22.20 -29.92
N PHE A 234 -13.88 22.32 -31.23
CA PHE A 234 -12.79 21.69 -31.96
C PHE A 234 -12.03 22.76 -32.74
N LYS A 235 -10.69 22.68 -32.77
CA LYS A 235 -9.85 23.58 -33.58
C LYS A 235 -9.99 23.27 -35.07
N LYS A 236 -10.08 21.98 -35.40
CA LYS A 236 -10.32 21.47 -36.75
C LYS A 236 -11.51 20.53 -36.73
N GLN A 237 -12.20 20.43 -37.86
CA GLN A 237 -13.33 19.54 -38.01
C GLN A 237 -12.90 18.08 -37.75
N PRO A 238 -13.51 17.38 -36.77
CA PRO A 238 -13.21 15.98 -36.51
C PRO A 238 -13.63 15.09 -37.68
N THR A 239 -12.90 14.00 -37.89
CA THR A 239 -13.19 13.02 -38.93
C THR A 239 -13.54 11.66 -38.34
N PHE A 240 -14.53 10.99 -38.94
CA PHE A 240 -14.95 9.65 -38.59
C PHE A 240 -15.02 8.84 -39.88
N ARG A 241 -14.25 7.76 -39.95
CA ARG A 241 -14.26 6.81 -41.06
C ARG A 241 -14.66 5.44 -40.57
N LEU A 242 -15.62 4.81 -41.24
CA LEU A 242 -16.02 3.43 -41.02
C LEU A 242 -15.96 2.70 -42.36
N ALA A 243 -15.10 1.69 -42.44
CA ALA A 243 -15.05 0.78 -43.57
C ALA A 243 -15.34 -0.64 -43.10
N LEU A 244 -16.22 -1.38 -43.76
CA LEU A 244 -16.48 -2.79 -43.46
C LEU A 244 -16.83 -3.57 -44.72
N SER A 245 -16.13 -4.67 -44.97
CA SER A 245 -16.31 -5.53 -46.13
C SER A 245 -16.20 -7.02 -45.76
N GLY A 246 -16.74 -7.90 -46.59
CA GLY A 246 -16.60 -9.35 -46.46
C GLY A 246 -17.93 -10.09 -46.21
N ASP A 247 -17.85 -11.33 -45.73
CA ASP A 247 -19.03 -12.19 -45.50
C ASP A 247 -19.35 -12.32 -44.02
N ALA A 248 -20.51 -11.81 -43.59
CA ALA A 248 -20.95 -11.88 -42.21
C ALA A 248 -21.28 -13.30 -41.71
N ALA A 249 -21.56 -14.25 -42.61
CA ALA A 249 -21.72 -15.66 -42.25
C ALA A 249 -20.37 -16.32 -41.90
N THR A 250 -19.28 -15.83 -42.49
CA THR A 250 -17.92 -16.32 -42.26
C THR A 250 -17.09 -15.26 -41.57
N SER A 251 -17.12 -15.22 -40.23
CA SER A 251 -16.41 -14.21 -39.41
C SER A 251 -14.93 -13.98 -39.78
N LYS A 252 -14.25 -14.95 -40.40
CA LYS A 252 -12.86 -14.85 -40.86
C LYS A 252 -12.65 -14.04 -42.15
N SER A 253 -13.67 -13.80 -42.98
CA SER A 253 -13.53 -13.01 -44.21
C SER A 253 -13.88 -11.53 -44.03
N LEU A 254 -14.33 -11.13 -42.84
CA LEU A 254 -14.67 -9.73 -42.54
C LEU A 254 -13.40 -8.88 -42.40
N THR A 255 -13.32 -7.80 -43.16
CA THR A 255 -12.23 -6.82 -43.11
C THR A 255 -12.80 -5.42 -42.95
N GLY A 256 -12.03 -4.49 -42.39
CA GLY A 256 -12.52 -3.13 -42.19
C GLY A 256 -11.86 -2.41 -41.04
N GLY A 257 -12.45 -1.29 -40.63
CA GLY A 257 -12.00 -0.56 -39.47
C GLY A 257 -12.82 0.68 -39.18
N VAL A 258 -12.58 1.23 -37.99
CA VAL A 258 -13.09 2.52 -37.56
C VAL A 258 -11.89 3.40 -37.27
N GLU A 259 -11.86 4.60 -37.85
CA GLU A 259 -10.87 5.63 -37.55
C GLU A 259 -11.59 6.90 -37.12
N VAL A 260 -11.13 7.50 -36.03
CA VAL A 260 -11.63 8.76 -35.48
C VAL A 260 -10.42 9.65 -35.25
N ASP A 261 -10.46 10.87 -35.78
CA ASP A 261 -9.40 11.87 -35.60
C ASP A 261 -10.03 13.20 -35.18
N VAL A 262 -9.57 13.74 -34.06
CA VAL A 262 -10.06 14.96 -33.45
C VAL A 262 -8.87 15.83 -33.10
N GLU A 263 -8.83 17.07 -33.61
CA GLU A 263 -7.75 18.01 -33.35
C GLU A 263 -8.25 19.24 -32.56
N GLY A 264 -7.56 19.55 -31.46
CA GLY A 264 -7.83 20.68 -30.58
C GLY A 264 -9.22 20.62 -29.95
N MET A 265 -9.52 19.53 -29.23
CA MET A 265 -10.79 19.33 -28.53
C MET A 265 -10.80 20.09 -27.21
N GLN A 266 -11.86 20.83 -26.94
CA GLN A 266 -12.10 21.52 -25.67
C GLN A 266 -13.49 21.14 -25.16
N ILE A 267 -13.55 20.61 -23.95
CA ILE A 267 -14.76 20.32 -23.20
C ILE A 267 -14.65 20.98 -21.80
N PRO A 268 -15.75 21.19 -21.06
CA PRO A 268 -15.70 21.95 -19.79
C PRO A 268 -14.68 21.42 -18.77
N SER A 269 -14.45 20.11 -18.74
CA SER A 269 -13.56 19.44 -17.77
C SER A 269 -12.17 19.09 -18.32
N ALA A 270 -11.90 19.31 -19.61
CA ALA A 270 -10.65 18.90 -20.24
C ALA A 270 -10.37 19.58 -21.59
N THR A 271 -9.10 19.76 -21.92
CA THR A 271 -8.64 20.15 -23.26
C THR A 271 -7.64 19.14 -23.77
N ALA A 272 -7.69 18.79 -25.05
CA ALA A 272 -6.74 17.89 -25.71
C ALA A 272 -6.26 18.50 -27.03
N GLY A 273 -4.94 18.48 -27.27
CA GLY A 273 -4.33 18.93 -28.53
C GLY A 273 -4.72 18.05 -29.71
N GLY A 274 -4.80 16.73 -29.50
CA GLY A 274 -5.23 15.77 -30.52
C GLY A 274 -5.67 14.44 -29.90
N VAL A 275 -6.68 13.81 -30.50
CA VAL A 275 -7.18 12.48 -30.14
C VAL A 275 -7.40 11.70 -31.43
N ALA A 276 -6.60 10.67 -31.65
CA ALA A 276 -6.75 9.74 -32.76
C ALA A 276 -7.01 8.34 -32.22
N PHE A 277 -8.03 7.67 -32.75
CA PHE A 277 -8.40 6.31 -32.39
C PHE A 277 -8.66 5.52 -33.68
N GLY A 278 -8.00 4.39 -33.84
CA GLY A 278 -8.15 3.50 -34.97
C GLY A 278 -8.33 2.06 -34.51
N VAL A 279 -9.27 1.32 -35.09
CA VAL A 279 -9.36 -0.13 -34.95
C VAL A 279 -9.51 -0.73 -36.33
N LYS A 280 -8.59 -1.60 -36.71
CA LYS A 280 -8.53 -2.31 -37.99
C LYS A 280 -8.74 -3.80 -37.79
N LEU A 281 -9.49 -4.38 -38.71
CA LEU A 281 -9.82 -5.78 -38.86
C LEU A 281 -9.19 -6.24 -40.18
N LEU A 282 -8.06 -6.94 -40.11
CA LEU A 282 -7.19 -7.26 -41.27
C LEU A 282 -7.49 -8.64 -41.86
N ASP A 283 -7.32 -8.86 -43.17
CA ASP A 283 -7.64 -10.16 -43.79
C ASP A 283 -6.70 -11.30 -43.32
N ASP A 284 -7.20 -12.54 -43.30
CA ASP A 284 -6.45 -13.76 -42.99
C ASP A 284 -5.50 -14.15 -44.14
N SER A 285 -5.69 -13.59 -45.34
CA SER A 285 -4.96 -13.93 -46.57
C SER A 285 -3.59 -13.23 -46.75
N ASP A 286 -3.30 -12.18 -45.97
CA ASP A 286 -2.03 -11.43 -46.00
C ASP A 286 -0.98 -11.94 -44.96
N ALA A 287 -1.15 -13.17 -44.47
CA ALA A 287 -0.52 -13.62 -43.24
C ALA A 287 0.44 -14.81 -43.42
N GLU A 288 1.74 -14.52 -43.51
CA GLU A 288 2.73 -15.43 -42.92
C GLU A 288 2.42 -15.66 -41.42
N ALA A 289 2.92 -16.76 -40.86
CA ALA A 289 2.63 -17.23 -39.52
C ALA A 289 2.71 -16.10 -38.46
N GLY A 290 1.55 -15.65 -37.94
CA GLY A 290 1.46 -14.68 -36.84
C GLY A 290 0.77 -13.34 -37.16
N ALA A 291 0.11 -13.18 -38.30
CA ALA A 291 -0.55 -11.90 -38.63
C ALA A 291 -1.60 -11.46 -37.61
N LYS A 292 -1.61 -10.15 -37.34
CA LYS A 292 -2.53 -9.48 -36.41
C LYS A 292 -3.91 -9.36 -37.06
N ARG A 293 -4.88 -10.18 -36.67
CA ARG A 293 -6.28 -10.09 -37.17
C ARG A 293 -6.98 -8.80 -36.72
N LEU A 294 -6.70 -8.34 -35.51
CA LEU A 294 -7.19 -7.07 -34.97
C LEU A 294 -6.00 -6.21 -34.56
N ALA A 295 -6.02 -4.94 -34.95
CA ALA A 295 -5.04 -3.93 -34.55
C ALA A 295 -5.78 -2.65 -34.17
N GLY A 296 -5.60 -2.20 -32.94
CA GLY A 296 -6.14 -0.95 -32.40
C GLY A 296 -5.01 -0.01 -32.03
N GLU A 297 -5.18 1.27 -32.32
CA GLU A 297 -4.24 2.33 -31.99
C GLU A 297 -5.02 3.50 -31.37
N LEU A 298 -4.47 4.08 -30.31
CA LEU A 298 -4.99 5.26 -29.64
C LEU A 298 -3.82 6.23 -29.42
N SER A 299 -3.97 7.46 -29.84
CA SER A 299 -3.01 8.54 -29.62
C SER A 299 -3.74 9.74 -29.02
N VAL A 300 -3.22 10.29 -27.93
CA VAL A 300 -3.71 11.50 -27.30
C VAL A 300 -2.53 12.44 -27.05
N SER A 301 -2.67 13.72 -27.37
CA SER A 301 -1.66 14.74 -27.10
C SER A 301 -2.23 15.93 -26.32
N ASP A 302 -1.37 16.53 -25.50
CA ASP A 302 -1.62 17.73 -24.71
C ASP A 302 -2.95 17.70 -23.95
N LEU A 303 -3.21 16.58 -23.26
CA LEU A 303 -4.41 16.42 -22.45
C LEU A 303 -4.22 17.17 -21.12
N VAL A 304 -5.07 18.15 -20.87
CA VAL A 304 -5.11 18.90 -19.61
C VAL A 304 -6.51 18.73 -19.01
N THR A 305 -6.56 18.41 -17.73
CA THR A 305 -7.78 18.19 -16.95
C THR A 305 -7.69 18.97 -15.64
N GLU A 306 -8.78 19.00 -14.86
CA GLU A 306 -8.77 19.63 -13.53
C GLU A 306 -7.80 18.97 -12.54
N TRP A 307 -7.46 17.69 -12.74
CA TRP A 307 -6.65 16.88 -11.82
C TRP A 307 -5.23 16.60 -12.34
N GLY A 308 -4.89 17.02 -13.57
CA GLY A 308 -3.56 16.78 -14.12
C GLY A 308 -3.38 17.09 -15.61
N ARG A 309 -2.14 16.98 -16.05
CA ARG A 309 -1.67 17.15 -17.43
C ARG A 309 -1.00 15.87 -17.93
N LEU A 310 -1.14 15.59 -19.22
CA LEU A 310 -0.49 14.50 -19.94
C LEU A 310 0.00 15.06 -21.28
N GLY A 311 1.30 15.00 -21.53
CA GLY A 311 1.89 15.49 -22.78
C GLY A 311 1.53 14.61 -23.97
N ARG A 312 1.77 13.30 -23.88
CA ARG A 312 1.43 12.34 -24.94
C ARG A 312 1.07 10.98 -24.38
N LEU A 313 0.09 10.33 -24.99
CA LEU A 313 -0.27 8.93 -24.74
C LEU A 313 -0.41 8.22 -26.07
N SER A 314 0.21 7.06 -26.19
CA SER A 314 0.09 6.14 -27.31
C SER A 314 -0.27 4.77 -26.77
N SER A 315 -1.25 4.10 -27.36
CA SER A 315 -1.65 2.75 -26.94
C SER A 315 -1.96 1.92 -28.16
N ASN A 316 -1.34 0.74 -28.23
CA ASN A 316 -1.54 -0.24 -29.28
C ASN A 316 -2.15 -1.50 -28.68
N VAL A 317 -3.15 -2.05 -29.36
CA VAL A 317 -3.80 -3.31 -29.00
C VAL A 317 -3.75 -4.21 -30.21
N SER A 318 -3.41 -5.48 -30.06
CA SER A 318 -3.47 -6.43 -31.16
C SER A 318 -3.94 -7.80 -30.73
N ALA A 319 -4.59 -8.52 -31.65
CA ALA A 319 -4.94 -9.90 -31.47
C ALA A 319 -4.64 -10.71 -32.74
N PRO A 320 -3.94 -11.85 -32.64
CA PRO A 320 -3.56 -12.65 -33.80
C PRO A 320 -4.76 -13.38 -34.44
N ALA A 321 -5.79 -13.71 -33.66
CA ALA A 321 -6.96 -14.41 -34.17
C ALA A 321 -8.23 -14.03 -33.40
N LEU A 322 -9.34 -13.99 -34.12
CA LEU A 322 -10.68 -13.87 -33.54
C LEU A 322 -11.29 -15.26 -33.34
N GLY A 323 -11.87 -15.52 -32.17
CA GLY A 323 -12.60 -16.76 -31.90
C GLY A 323 -13.98 -16.78 -32.57
N THR A 324 -14.72 -17.89 -32.38
CA THR A 324 -16.05 -18.15 -32.98
C THR A 324 -17.13 -17.09 -32.67
N ASN A 325 -16.90 -16.23 -31.66
CA ASN A 325 -17.79 -15.14 -31.26
C ASN A 325 -17.19 -13.74 -31.49
N LEU A 326 -16.18 -13.60 -32.35
CA LEU A 326 -15.44 -12.35 -32.58
C LEU A 326 -14.70 -11.81 -31.33
N LEU A 327 -14.57 -12.64 -30.29
CA LEU A 327 -13.71 -12.36 -29.14
C LEU A 327 -12.33 -12.97 -29.39
N PRO A 328 -11.25 -12.19 -29.29
CA PRO A 328 -9.90 -12.72 -29.45
C PRO A 328 -9.57 -13.73 -28.34
N ALA A 329 -8.84 -14.79 -28.71
CA ALA A 329 -8.33 -15.77 -27.74
C ALA A 329 -7.16 -15.20 -26.93
N THR A 330 -6.38 -14.32 -27.55
CA THR A 330 -5.26 -13.59 -26.97
C THR A 330 -5.32 -12.14 -27.39
N VAL A 331 -5.17 -11.22 -26.45
CA VAL A 331 -5.03 -9.78 -26.70
C VAL A 331 -3.69 -9.35 -26.14
N ALA A 332 -2.85 -8.74 -26.96
CA ALA A 332 -1.65 -8.04 -26.52
C ALA A 332 -1.93 -6.54 -26.52
N PHE A 333 -1.45 -5.83 -25.51
CA PHE A 333 -1.55 -4.38 -25.44
C PHE A 333 -0.22 -3.76 -25.00
N GLU A 334 0.06 -2.58 -25.52
CA GLU A 334 1.21 -1.75 -25.21
C GLU A 334 0.72 -0.31 -25.06
N LEU A 335 1.11 0.35 -23.98
CA LEU A 335 0.75 1.73 -23.67
C LEU A 335 2.03 2.47 -23.32
N GLU A 336 2.19 3.65 -23.87
CA GLU A 336 3.28 4.56 -23.61
C GLU A 336 2.72 5.95 -23.33
N ALA A 337 3.09 6.55 -22.21
CA ALA A 337 2.67 7.89 -21.81
C ALA A 337 3.88 8.74 -21.43
N PHE A 338 3.83 10.03 -21.75
CA PHE A 338 4.90 11.00 -21.52
C PHE A 338 4.37 12.25 -20.84
N GLU A 339 5.20 12.83 -19.97
CA GLU A 339 4.91 14.04 -19.20
C GLU A 339 3.56 13.97 -18.47
N LEU A 340 3.40 12.97 -17.61
CA LEU A 340 2.22 12.85 -16.77
C LEU A 340 2.43 13.63 -15.48
N GLU A 341 1.56 14.59 -15.20
CA GLU A 341 1.56 15.39 -13.98
C GLU A 341 0.17 15.32 -13.34
N ALA A 342 0.08 14.88 -12.08
CA ALA A 342 -1.17 14.81 -11.33
C ALA A 342 -0.91 15.06 -9.84
N GLU A 343 -1.53 16.10 -9.27
CA GLU A 343 -1.34 16.51 -7.86
C GLU A 343 0.14 16.54 -7.40
N GLN A 344 0.58 15.52 -6.66
CA GLN A 344 1.93 15.36 -6.11
C GLN A 344 2.83 14.44 -6.96
N LEU A 345 2.30 13.86 -8.03
CA LEU A 345 2.96 12.90 -8.90
C LEU A 345 3.39 13.58 -10.21
N LYS A 346 4.66 13.43 -10.58
CA LYS A 346 5.14 13.71 -11.93
C LYS A 346 5.91 12.51 -12.47
N LEU A 347 5.70 12.18 -13.73
CA LEU A 347 6.35 11.07 -14.44
C LEU A 347 6.79 11.57 -15.81
N GLU A 348 8.05 11.33 -16.18
CA GLU A 348 8.52 11.69 -17.52
C GLU A 348 8.02 10.69 -18.57
N GLN A 349 8.11 9.39 -18.25
CA GLN A 349 7.72 8.31 -19.16
C GLN A 349 7.10 7.14 -18.39
N VAL A 350 6.05 6.56 -18.94
CA VAL A 350 5.40 5.34 -18.48
C VAL A 350 5.20 4.43 -19.66
N THR A 351 5.77 3.22 -19.60
CA THR A 351 5.56 2.17 -20.58
C THR A 351 4.90 1.00 -19.90
N LEU A 352 3.80 0.50 -20.44
CA LEU A 352 3.08 -0.68 -19.95
C LEU A 352 2.88 -1.65 -21.12
N LYS A 353 3.21 -2.91 -20.93
CA LYS A 353 2.99 -4.00 -21.90
C LYS A 353 2.25 -5.12 -21.21
N GLY A 354 1.32 -5.75 -21.89
CA GLY A 354 0.60 -6.85 -21.30
C GLY A 354 -0.07 -7.75 -22.31
N SER A 355 -0.56 -8.87 -21.80
CA SER A 355 -1.37 -9.79 -22.57
C SER A 355 -2.51 -10.36 -21.73
N SER A 356 -3.61 -10.66 -22.40
CA SER A 356 -4.75 -11.37 -21.84
C SER A 356 -5.05 -12.59 -22.68
N VAL A 357 -5.06 -13.76 -22.05
CA VAL A 357 -5.31 -15.04 -22.71
C VAL A 357 -6.56 -15.67 -22.11
N LYS A 358 -7.49 -16.04 -22.99
CA LYS A 358 -8.72 -16.73 -22.61
C LYS A 358 -8.42 -18.17 -22.19
N SER A 359 -8.96 -18.60 -21.05
CA SER A 359 -8.79 -19.97 -20.57
C SER A 359 -9.49 -20.99 -21.47
N LYS A 360 -8.78 -22.09 -21.80
CA LYS A 360 -9.33 -23.23 -22.55
C LYS A 360 -10.37 -24.03 -21.76
N SER A 361 -10.22 -24.12 -20.43
CA SER A 361 -11.09 -24.92 -19.56
C SER A 361 -12.34 -24.16 -19.09
N SER A 362 -12.36 -22.83 -19.20
CA SER A 362 -13.50 -22.01 -18.79
C SER A 362 -13.58 -20.77 -19.67
N PRO A 363 -14.48 -20.72 -20.66
CA PRO A 363 -14.54 -19.64 -21.66
C PRO A 363 -14.94 -18.26 -21.09
N ARG A 364 -15.10 -18.14 -19.77
CA ARG A 364 -15.38 -16.90 -19.03
C ARG A 364 -14.22 -16.43 -18.14
N ARG A 365 -13.11 -17.16 -18.09
CA ARG A 365 -11.92 -16.81 -17.31
C ARG A 365 -10.78 -16.37 -18.23
N PHE A 366 -10.05 -15.36 -17.80
CA PHE A 366 -8.89 -14.82 -18.50
C PHE A 366 -7.69 -14.83 -17.56
N THR A 367 -6.54 -15.13 -18.13
CA THR A 367 -5.24 -14.97 -17.47
C THR A 367 -4.55 -13.76 -18.07
N HIS A 368 -4.07 -12.86 -17.22
CA HIS A 368 -3.42 -11.62 -17.61
C HIS A 368 -1.97 -11.59 -17.16
N GLN A 369 -1.15 -10.96 -17.96
CA GLN A 369 0.22 -10.59 -17.64
C GLN A 369 0.40 -9.12 -17.97
N LEU A 370 1.08 -8.38 -17.10
CA LEU A 370 1.37 -6.96 -17.23
C LEU A 370 2.82 -6.73 -16.81
N ALA A 371 3.57 -5.97 -17.58
CA ALA A 371 4.89 -5.46 -17.23
C ALA A 371 4.91 -3.97 -17.52
N GLY A 372 5.59 -3.19 -16.69
CA GLY A 372 5.62 -1.75 -16.81
C GLY A 372 6.95 -1.18 -16.36
N GLU A 373 7.31 -0.05 -16.95
CA GLU A 373 8.47 0.76 -16.61
C GLU A 373 8.04 2.21 -16.46
N LEU A 374 8.42 2.84 -15.37
CA LEU A 374 8.14 4.24 -15.06
C LEU A 374 9.48 4.94 -14.82
N ARG A 375 9.71 6.09 -15.47
CA ARG A 375 10.96 6.86 -15.38
C ARG A 375 10.74 8.22 -14.75
N GLU A 376 11.75 8.67 -14.00
CA GLU A 376 11.80 10.03 -13.41
C GLU A 376 10.53 10.35 -12.61
N ILE A 377 10.26 9.50 -11.61
CA ILE A 377 9.07 9.60 -10.76
C ILE A 377 9.33 10.62 -9.66
N SER A 378 8.61 11.74 -9.68
CA SER A 378 8.59 12.70 -8.56
C SER A 378 7.30 12.53 -7.76
N LEU A 379 7.42 12.24 -6.47
CA LEU A 379 6.34 12.09 -5.49
C LEU A 379 6.54 13.11 -4.36
N GLY A 380 5.96 14.30 -4.51
CA GLY A 380 6.17 15.43 -3.60
C GLY A 380 7.64 15.87 -3.58
N GLN A 381 8.35 15.59 -2.48
CA GLN A 381 9.80 15.86 -2.35
C GLN A 381 10.68 14.63 -2.62
N ALA A 382 10.08 13.46 -2.88
CA ALA A 382 10.80 12.25 -3.22
C ALA A 382 10.97 12.13 -4.75
N VAL A 383 12.14 11.67 -5.19
CA VAL A 383 12.44 11.39 -6.60
C VAL A 383 12.95 9.96 -6.72
N ILE A 384 12.37 9.17 -7.63
CA ILE A 384 12.76 7.79 -7.95
C ILE A 384 13.11 7.73 -9.43
N ALA A 385 14.33 7.30 -9.75
CA ALA A 385 14.84 7.31 -11.12
C ALA A 385 14.08 6.35 -12.05
N LEU A 386 13.76 5.15 -11.55
CA LEU A 386 13.15 4.07 -12.32
C LEU A 386 12.26 3.22 -11.40
N ALA A 387 11.09 2.81 -11.88
CA ALA A 387 10.32 1.72 -11.28
C ALA A 387 9.91 0.73 -12.36
N GLN A 388 10.18 -0.55 -12.12
CA GLN A 388 9.74 -1.66 -12.96
C GLN A 388 8.70 -2.47 -12.19
N VAL A 389 7.55 -2.70 -12.81
CA VAL A 389 6.43 -3.48 -12.26
C VAL A 389 6.21 -4.68 -13.16
N SER A 390 6.05 -5.85 -12.58
CA SER A 390 5.54 -7.02 -13.30
C SER A 390 4.44 -7.69 -12.49
N MET A 391 3.38 -8.08 -13.18
CA MET A 391 2.25 -8.82 -12.65
C MET A 391 1.98 -10.00 -13.56
N SER A 392 2.03 -11.21 -13.03
CA SER A 392 1.82 -12.43 -13.81
C SER A 392 0.78 -13.33 -13.17
N HIS A 393 0.26 -14.27 -13.95
CA HIS A 393 -0.74 -15.25 -13.49
C HIS A 393 -2.02 -14.61 -12.90
N MET A 394 -2.33 -13.37 -13.30
CA MET A 394 -3.53 -12.69 -12.82
C MET A 394 -4.76 -13.33 -13.43
N THR A 395 -5.66 -13.86 -12.62
CA THR A 395 -6.87 -14.53 -13.12
C THR A 395 -8.11 -13.74 -12.76
N ASN A 396 -9.01 -13.51 -13.72
CA ASN A 396 -10.31 -12.91 -13.43
C ASN A 396 -11.42 -13.57 -14.27
N SER A 397 -12.67 -13.15 -14.04
CA SER A 397 -13.80 -13.58 -14.87
C SER A 397 -14.41 -12.40 -15.60
N ILE A 398 -15.11 -12.67 -16.70
CA ILE A 398 -15.82 -11.61 -17.46
C ILE A 398 -16.90 -10.89 -16.61
N THR A 399 -17.33 -11.48 -15.50
CA THR A 399 -18.32 -10.91 -14.59
C THR A 399 -17.70 -10.22 -13.36
N SER A 400 -16.38 -10.35 -13.16
CA SER A 400 -15.65 -9.72 -12.05
C SER A 400 -14.27 -9.30 -12.51
N VAL A 401 -14.07 -7.99 -12.66
CA VAL A 401 -12.84 -7.40 -13.19
C VAL A 401 -11.66 -7.56 -12.23
N VAL A 402 -11.92 -7.64 -10.91
CA VAL A 402 -10.90 -7.80 -9.87
C VAL A 402 -10.25 -9.20 -9.97
N PRO A 403 -8.92 -9.30 -10.08
CA PRO A 403 -8.22 -10.59 -10.09
C PRO A 403 -8.44 -11.39 -8.80
N SER A 404 -8.57 -12.72 -8.93
CA SER A 404 -8.63 -13.66 -7.80
C SER A 404 -7.27 -13.95 -7.18
N GLY A 405 -6.18 -13.60 -7.86
CA GLY A 405 -4.81 -13.79 -7.40
C GLY A 405 -3.81 -13.55 -8.52
N GLY A 406 -2.53 -13.52 -8.20
CA GLY A 406 -1.42 -13.30 -9.13
C GLY A 406 -0.09 -13.15 -8.40
N GLN A 407 0.99 -13.11 -9.17
CA GLN A 407 2.32 -12.77 -8.70
C GLN A 407 2.63 -11.33 -9.08
N VAL A 408 3.22 -10.57 -8.16
CA VAL A 408 3.59 -9.17 -8.34
C VAL A 408 5.07 -9.05 -8.01
N ALA A 409 5.85 -8.39 -8.86
CA ALA A 409 7.20 -7.95 -8.54
C ALA A 409 7.36 -6.47 -8.87
N LEU A 410 7.97 -5.73 -7.97
CA LEU A 410 8.26 -4.31 -8.08
C LEU A 410 9.75 -4.11 -7.80
N THR A 411 10.44 -3.47 -8.74
CA THR A 411 11.84 -3.06 -8.59
C THR A 411 11.91 -1.55 -8.72
N LEU A 412 12.38 -0.87 -7.68
CA LEU A 412 12.62 0.56 -7.63
C LEU A 412 14.13 0.78 -7.71
N GLY A 413 14.58 1.58 -8.68
CA GLY A 413 15.96 2.06 -8.73
C GLY A 413 16.20 3.16 -7.69
N GLN A 414 17.28 3.92 -7.89
CA GLN A 414 17.71 4.93 -6.93
C GLN A 414 16.57 5.90 -6.57
N ALA A 415 16.33 6.05 -5.27
CA ALA A 415 15.36 6.98 -4.72
C ALA A 415 16.00 7.93 -3.71
N LYS A 416 15.59 9.20 -3.75
CA LYS A 416 16.03 10.25 -2.81
C LYS A 416 14.81 10.98 -2.26
N ALA A 417 14.74 11.15 -0.95
CA ALA A 417 13.72 11.90 -0.24
C ALA A 417 14.37 12.71 0.90
N PRO A 418 13.70 13.72 1.47
CA PRO A 418 14.24 14.51 2.58
C PRO A 418 14.59 13.69 3.83
N VAL A 419 13.93 12.55 4.00
CA VAL A 419 14.09 11.66 5.17
C VAL A 419 15.06 10.50 4.91
N GLY A 420 15.57 10.35 3.68
CA GLY A 420 16.50 9.28 3.33
C GLY A 420 16.54 8.91 1.85
N SER A 421 17.37 7.94 1.50
CA SER A 421 17.58 7.44 0.15
C SER A 421 17.86 5.94 0.15
N PHE A 422 17.67 5.29 -1.00
CA PHE A 422 18.12 3.93 -1.26
C PHE A 422 18.61 3.81 -2.71
N GLU A 423 19.45 2.83 -3.01
CA GLU A 423 19.95 2.57 -4.37
C GLU A 423 19.03 1.63 -5.16
N LEU A 424 18.51 0.61 -4.49
CA LEU A 424 17.63 -0.40 -5.08
C LEU A 424 16.62 -0.85 -4.02
N ALA A 425 15.37 -1.06 -4.41
CA ALA A 425 14.39 -1.78 -3.61
C ALA A 425 13.60 -2.77 -4.47
N GLU A 426 13.55 -4.02 -4.08
CA GLU A 426 12.83 -5.09 -4.74
C GLU A 426 11.76 -5.63 -3.79
N ILE A 427 10.55 -5.85 -4.32
CA ILE A 427 9.43 -6.43 -3.59
C ILE A 427 8.79 -7.46 -4.50
N ALA A 428 8.73 -8.71 -4.08
CA ALA A 428 7.99 -9.77 -4.75
C ALA A 428 6.88 -10.28 -3.83
N ALA A 429 5.69 -10.53 -4.38
CA ALA A 429 4.57 -11.04 -3.63
C ALA A 429 3.70 -12.00 -4.47
N THR A 430 3.31 -13.12 -3.89
CA THR A 430 2.25 -13.99 -4.43
C THR A 430 0.97 -13.72 -3.64
N VAL A 431 -0.08 -13.29 -4.34
CA VAL A 431 -1.36 -12.90 -3.74
C VAL A 431 -2.47 -13.83 -4.22
N ALA A 432 -3.30 -14.33 -3.31
CA ALA A 432 -4.47 -15.13 -3.64
C ALA A 432 -5.66 -14.75 -2.77
N ARG A 433 -6.86 -14.69 -3.34
CA ARG A 433 -8.10 -14.46 -2.60
C ARG A 433 -8.51 -15.75 -1.87
N VAL A 434 -8.89 -15.61 -0.60
CA VAL A 434 -9.39 -16.71 0.23
C VAL A 434 -10.89 -16.92 -0.07
N GLU A 435 -11.31 -18.18 -0.21
CA GLU A 435 -12.70 -18.52 -0.60
C GLU A 435 -13.74 -18.13 0.46
N SER A 436 -13.37 -18.18 1.74
CA SER A 436 -14.22 -17.81 2.88
C SER A 436 -13.42 -16.90 3.83
N PRO A 437 -13.36 -15.59 3.54
CA PRO A 437 -12.67 -14.65 4.42
C PRO A 437 -13.38 -14.55 5.76
N MET A 438 -12.60 -14.32 6.82
CA MET A 438 -13.14 -14.10 8.17
C MET A 438 -14.04 -12.86 8.21
N GLU A 439 -15.03 -12.84 9.11
CA GLU A 439 -15.79 -11.62 9.40
C GLU A 439 -14.85 -10.55 9.98
N VAL A 440 -14.81 -9.39 9.31
CA VAL A 440 -13.94 -8.29 9.69
C VAL A 440 -14.74 -7.27 10.50
N GLY A 441 -14.35 -7.05 11.75
CA GLY A 441 -14.90 -5.98 12.57
C GLY A 441 -14.25 -4.62 12.31
N GLU A 442 -14.91 -3.53 12.74
CA GLU A 442 -14.38 -2.16 12.62
C GLU A 442 -12.99 -1.97 13.27
N SER A 443 -12.63 -2.82 14.24
CA SER A 443 -11.36 -2.78 14.95
C SER A 443 -10.14 -2.98 14.05
N TRP A 444 -10.27 -3.64 12.89
CA TRP A 444 -9.15 -3.93 11.97
C TRP A 444 -8.67 -2.70 11.20
N ALA A 445 -9.48 -1.64 11.12
CA ALA A 445 -9.20 -0.43 10.37
C ALA A 445 -8.67 -0.73 8.95
N TYR A 446 -7.42 -0.35 8.62
CA TYR A 446 -6.85 -0.54 7.29
C TYR A 446 -6.53 -2.01 6.95
N TRP A 447 -6.32 -2.89 7.94
CA TRP A 447 -6.09 -4.33 7.72
C TRP A 447 -7.30 -5.04 7.13
N SER A 448 -8.49 -4.46 7.26
CA SER A 448 -9.72 -4.99 6.67
C SER A 448 -9.62 -5.21 5.16
N HIS A 449 -8.87 -4.36 4.46
CA HIS A 449 -8.67 -4.46 3.01
C HIS A 449 -7.79 -5.66 2.62
N LEU A 450 -6.93 -6.12 3.53
CA LEU A 450 -6.05 -7.28 3.31
C LEU A 450 -6.69 -8.59 3.76
N ALA A 451 -7.75 -8.55 4.57
CA ALA A 451 -8.41 -9.75 5.11
C ALA A 451 -8.88 -10.77 4.05
N PRO A 452 -9.36 -10.36 2.86
CA PRO A 452 -9.76 -11.32 1.82
C PRO A 452 -8.61 -12.03 1.11
N TYR A 453 -7.36 -11.65 1.40
CA TYR A 453 -6.19 -12.08 0.65
C TYR A 453 -5.21 -12.84 1.55
N ARG A 454 -4.62 -13.90 0.99
CA ARG A 454 -3.37 -14.51 1.47
C ARG A 454 -2.23 -13.95 0.64
N MET A 455 -1.14 -13.56 1.29
CA MET A 455 0.05 -13.06 0.62
C MET A 455 1.28 -13.78 1.14
N GLU A 456 2.21 -14.09 0.26
CA GLU A 456 3.58 -14.50 0.58
C GLU A 456 4.49 -13.50 -0.10
N PHE A 457 5.37 -12.85 0.65
CA PHE A 457 6.17 -11.74 0.14
C PHE A 457 7.64 -11.88 0.52
N SER A 458 8.49 -11.33 -0.31
CA SER A 458 9.89 -11.07 -0.03
C SER A 458 10.25 -9.66 -0.48
N SER A 459 11.21 -9.06 0.22
CA SER A 459 11.72 -7.75 -0.15
C SER A 459 13.20 -7.61 0.17
N LEU A 460 13.87 -6.77 -0.61
CA LEU A 460 15.29 -6.44 -0.50
C LEU A 460 15.45 -4.94 -0.75
N ALA A 461 16.17 -4.22 0.09
CA ALA A 461 16.56 -2.84 -0.15
C ALA A 461 18.07 -2.69 0.07
N LYS A 462 18.74 -1.98 -0.85
CA LYS A 462 20.20 -1.80 -0.84
C LYS A 462 20.59 -0.34 -0.63
N ARG A 463 21.71 -0.13 0.08
CA ARG A 463 22.30 1.17 0.38
C ARG A 463 21.29 2.18 0.93
N VAL A 464 20.58 1.78 1.97
CA VAL A 464 19.59 2.63 2.63
C VAL A 464 20.31 3.63 3.53
N SER A 465 20.00 4.91 3.42
CA SER A 465 20.58 5.97 4.24
C SER A 465 19.55 7.02 4.65
N ASP A 466 19.74 7.65 5.81
CA ASP A 466 18.95 8.81 6.25
C ASP A 466 19.57 10.15 5.83
N GLY A 467 20.66 10.12 5.04
CA GLY A 467 21.43 11.30 4.65
C GLY A 467 22.28 11.91 5.78
N LYS A 468 22.38 11.24 6.94
CA LYS A 468 23.18 11.66 8.10
C LYS A 468 24.20 10.59 8.46
N LYS A 469 23.92 9.80 9.51
CA LYS A 469 24.82 8.77 10.04
C LYS A 469 24.35 7.37 9.72
N LEU A 470 23.05 7.19 9.40
CA LEU A 470 22.54 5.87 9.08
C LEU A 470 22.99 5.48 7.68
N ALA A 471 23.72 4.38 7.60
CA ALA A 471 24.07 3.70 6.37
C ALA A 471 23.85 2.20 6.60
N ILE A 472 22.92 1.63 5.85
CA ILE A 472 22.59 0.21 5.87
C ILE A 472 22.91 -0.33 4.48
N ASP A 473 23.69 -1.40 4.42
CA ASP A 473 24.14 -1.97 3.16
C ASP A 473 23.02 -2.75 2.49
N ASP A 474 22.39 -3.67 3.21
CA ASP A 474 21.29 -4.49 2.72
C ASP A 474 20.22 -4.67 3.82
N VAL A 475 18.95 -4.60 3.44
CA VAL A 475 17.80 -4.97 4.26
C VAL A 475 17.00 -6.00 3.49
N SER A 476 16.85 -7.20 4.03
CA SER A 476 15.99 -8.22 3.45
C SER A 476 14.93 -8.68 4.46
N MET A 477 13.76 -9.05 3.96
CA MET A 477 12.74 -9.71 4.78
C MET A 477 11.83 -10.57 3.90
N ALA A 478 11.39 -11.69 4.46
CA ALA A 478 10.38 -12.56 3.86
C ALA A 478 9.31 -12.93 4.89
N GLY A 479 8.08 -13.13 4.41
CA GLY A 479 6.99 -13.44 5.30
C GLY A 479 5.67 -13.75 4.61
N THR A 480 4.67 -14.00 5.44
CA THR A 480 3.32 -14.33 5.02
C THR A 480 2.27 -13.49 5.73
N TRP A 481 1.23 -13.17 4.98
CA TRP A 481 0.00 -12.62 5.51
C TRP A 481 -1.11 -13.65 5.31
N LEU A 482 -1.70 -14.08 6.42
CA LEU A 482 -2.92 -14.84 6.44
C LEU A 482 -3.76 -14.34 7.61
N ALA A 483 -4.81 -13.59 7.28
CA ALA A 483 -5.68 -12.94 8.26
C ALA A 483 -6.05 -13.90 9.42
N PRO A 484 -5.86 -13.48 10.69
CA PRO A 484 -5.46 -12.14 11.16
C PRO A 484 -3.95 -11.93 11.38
N LYS A 485 -3.10 -12.87 10.95
CA LYS A 485 -1.67 -12.86 11.29
C LYS A 485 -0.80 -12.34 10.15
N LEU A 486 0.16 -11.51 10.52
CA LEU A 486 1.33 -11.18 9.71
C LEU A 486 2.54 -11.85 10.36
N GLU A 487 3.21 -12.72 9.62
CA GLU A 487 4.41 -13.43 10.06
C GLU A 487 5.56 -12.99 9.14
N VAL A 488 6.66 -12.54 9.72
CA VAL A 488 7.94 -12.29 9.06
C VAL A 488 8.86 -13.40 9.54
N ASP A 489 9.07 -14.38 8.66
CA ASP A 489 9.80 -15.62 8.98
C ASP A 489 11.26 -15.31 9.29
N GLU A 490 11.85 -14.41 8.50
CA GLU A 490 13.21 -13.94 8.65
C GLU A 490 13.32 -12.50 8.13
N PHE A 491 14.05 -11.66 8.86
CA PHE A 491 14.56 -10.40 8.38
C PHE A 491 16.06 -10.32 8.69
N GLU A 492 16.80 -9.65 7.81
CA GLU A 492 18.22 -9.40 7.95
C GLU A 492 18.52 -7.95 7.58
N VAL A 493 19.32 -7.29 8.39
CA VAL A 493 19.80 -5.93 8.21
C VAL A 493 21.32 -5.98 8.32
N GLN A 494 22.02 -5.65 7.25
CA GLN A 494 23.48 -5.63 7.23
C GLN A 494 23.99 -4.18 7.27
N PHE A 495 24.94 -3.94 8.17
CA PHE A 495 25.73 -2.72 8.22
C PHE A 495 27.15 -3.04 7.69
N ASP A 496 27.97 -2.01 7.52
CA ASP A 496 29.39 -2.14 7.17
C ASP A 496 30.17 -3.02 8.17
N GLU A 497 29.73 -3.04 9.43
CA GLU A 497 30.20 -3.97 10.46
C GLU A 497 29.02 -4.47 11.30
N GLY A 498 28.80 -5.78 11.28
CA GLY A 498 27.71 -6.45 11.98
C GLY A 498 26.33 -6.29 11.31
N GLY A 499 25.30 -6.76 11.98
CA GLY A 499 23.94 -6.74 11.49
C GLY A 499 22.88 -6.96 12.55
N ALA A 500 21.64 -7.07 12.08
CA ALA A 500 20.52 -7.53 12.87
C ALA A 500 19.75 -8.60 12.10
N THR A 501 19.50 -9.74 12.74
CA THR A 501 18.69 -10.82 12.19
C THR A 501 17.57 -11.17 13.14
N GLY A 502 16.46 -11.69 12.61
CA GLY A 502 15.35 -12.06 13.47
C GLY A 502 14.09 -12.45 12.75
N SER A 503 13.03 -12.62 13.52
CA SER A 503 11.68 -12.91 13.04
C SER A 503 10.66 -12.09 13.81
N ALA A 504 9.49 -11.86 13.21
CA ALA A 504 8.43 -11.10 13.84
C ALA A 504 7.05 -11.69 13.54
N GLU A 505 6.14 -11.60 14.50
CA GLU A 505 4.73 -11.94 14.33
C GLU A 505 3.87 -10.80 14.84
N LEU A 506 2.77 -10.55 14.15
CA LEU A 506 1.74 -9.59 14.53
C LEU A 506 0.37 -10.24 14.37
N ASP A 507 -0.35 -10.37 15.47
CA ASP A 507 -1.77 -10.69 15.44
C ASP A 507 -2.57 -9.38 15.41
N VAL A 508 -3.27 -9.13 14.29
CA VAL A 508 -3.99 -7.88 14.07
C VAL A 508 -5.18 -7.70 14.99
N VAL A 509 -5.80 -8.79 15.47
CA VAL A 509 -6.99 -8.72 16.33
C VAL A 509 -6.58 -8.34 17.76
N THR A 510 -5.60 -9.06 18.30
CA THR A 510 -5.09 -8.83 19.67
C THR A 510 -4.15 -7.64 19.73
N ARG A 511 -3.58 -7.23 18.58
CA ARG A 511 -2.51 -6.22 18.43
C ARG A 511 -1.21 -6.64 19.11
N LEU A 512 -1.06 -7.91 19.44
CA LEU A 512 0.16 -8.43 20.03
C LEU A 512 1.21 -8.54 18.92
N ALA A 513 2.28 -7.75 19.06
CA ALA A 513 3.48 -7.88 18.27
C ALA A 513 4.53 -8.62 19.11
N LYS A 514 5.22 -9.57 18.49
CA LYS A 514 6.39 -10.25 19.06
C LYS A 514 7.49 -10.24 18.01
N ALA A 515 8.70 -9.95 18.43
CA ALA A 515 9.89 -10.05 17.58
C ALA A 515 11.02 -10.72 18.35
N THR A 516 11.73 -11.63 17.70
CA THR A 516 12.96 -12.23 18.20
C THR A 516 14.10 -11.69 17.35
N ASN A 517 15.14 -11.13 17.97
CA ASN A 517 16.18 -10.42 17.25
C ASN A 517 17.54 -10.77 17.85
N ARG A 518 18.55 -10.90 16.99
CA ARG A 518 19.96 -10.89 17.33
C ARG A 518 20.59 -9.67 16.69
N ILE A 519 21.32 -8.89 17.48
CA ILE A 519 21.99 -7.66 17.03
C ILE A 519 23.47 -7.80 17.36
N ASP A 520 24.35 -7.51 16.40
CA ASP A 520 25.81 -7.49 16.58
C ASP A 520 26.49 -6.33 15.81
N PHE A 521 25.76 -5.24 15.56
CA PHE A 521 26.29 -3.99 14.98
C PHE A 521 26.47 -2.89 16.03
N ASP A 522 27.34 -1.91 15.74
CA ASP A 522 27.58 -0.77 16.63
C ASP A 522 26.34 0.14 16.75
N LEU A 523 25.71 0.14 17.94
CA LEU A 523 24.53 0.96 18.23
C LEU A 523 24.76 2.47 18.04
N ASN A 524 26.02 2.94 17.98
CA ASN A 524 26.32 4.32 17.65
C ASN A 524 25.93 4.69 16.20
N LYS A 525 25.81 3.71 15.30
CA LYS A 525 25.34 3.91 13.90
C LYS A 525 23.87 4.34 13.82
N ILE A 526 23.06 3.95 14.81
CA ILE A 526 21.64 4.33 14.90
C ILE A 526 21.36 5.39 15.98
N ILE A 527 22.39 5.99 16.59
CA ILE A 527 22.27 6.84 17.78
C ILE A 527 21.33 8.04 17.58
N ASP A 528 21.24 8.55 16.36
CA ASP A 528 20.43 9.72 16.00
C ASP A 528 18.94 9.37 15.77
N LEU A 529 18.62 8.08 15.66
CA LEU A 529 17.23 7.58 15.63
C LEU A 529 16.66 7.37 17.04
N LEU A 530 17.50 7.43 18.07
CA LEU A 530 17.13 7.16 19.45
C LEU A 530 16.66 8.41 20.20
N THR A 531 15.86 8.20 21.25
CA THR A 531 15.43 9.31 22.11
C THR A 531 16.62 9.99 22.81
N PRO A 532 16.55 11.29 23.18
CA PRO A 532 17.64 11.97 23.90
C PRO A 532 18.05 11.32 25.23
N LYS A 533 17.17 10.50 25.83
CA LYS A 533 17.51 9.71 27.03
C LYS A 533 18.35 8.48 26.65
N ALA A 534 17.92 7.75 25.63
CA ALA A 534 18.64 6.58 25.12
C ALA A 534 20.02 6.96 24.55
N LYS A 535 20.10 8.07 23.79
CA LYS A 535 21.37 8.61 23.30
C LYS A 535 22.37 8.86 24.43
N ARG A 536 21.97 9.59 25.49
CA ARG A 536 22.82 9.82 26.67
C ARG A 536 23.17 8.55 27.43
N TRP A 537 22.35 7.51 27.35
CA TRP A 537 22.64 6.23 27.99
C TRP A 537 23.73 5.48 27.23
N ILE A 538 23.55 5.31 25.92
CA ILE A 538 24.49 4.59 25.05
C ILE A 538 25.84 5.30 24.98
N GLN A 539 25.87 6.63 24.95
CA GLN A 539 27.11 7.43 24.93
C GLN A 539 28.01 7.28 26.16
N GLN A 540 27.58 6.55 27.20
CA GLN A 540 28.43 6.22 28.35
C GLN A 540 29.28 4.96 28.11
N TYR A 541 29.05 4.27 27.01
CA TYR A 541 29.71 3.03 26.64
C TYR A 541 30.54 3.26 25.37
N GLU A 542 31.75 2.71 25.36
CA GLU A 542 32.64 2.69 24.21
C GLU A 542 33.10 1.24 24.01
N TRP A 543 33.11 0.74 22.79
CA TRP A 543 33.49 -0.62 22.47
C TRP A 543 34.21 -0.63 21.12
N ASP A 544 35.25 -1.46 20.99
CA ASP A 544 35.94 -1.68 19.71
C ASP A 544 35.14 -2.65 18.83
N GLU A 545 34.59 -3.70 19.45
CA GLU A 545 33.69 -4.67 18.83
C GLU A 545 32.29 -4.52 19.40
N ALA A 546 31.28 -4.48 18.54
CA ALA A 546 29.91 -4.27 18.97
C ALA A 546 29.41 -5.41 19.89
N PRO A 547 28.62 -5.09 20.94
CA PRO A 547 28.03 -6.10 21.80
C PRO A 547 26.98 -6.91 21.05
N VAL A 548 26.96 -8.22 21.31
CA VAL A 548 25.94 -9.14 20.81
C VAL A 548 24.75 -9.14 21.76
N VAL A 549 23.57 -8.84 21.23
CA VAL A 549 22.30 -8.81 21.97
C VAL A 549 21.29 -9.73 21.32
N ASP A 550 20.94 -10.81 22.00
CA ASP A 550 19.81 -11.68 21.63
C ASP A 550 18.60 -11.28 22.47
N ALA A 551 17.48 -10.89 21.86
CA ALA A 551 16.30 -10.43 22.60
C ALA A 551 14.98 -10.80 21.94
N THR A 552 14.03 -11.26 22.76
CA THR A 552 12.62 -11.34 22.41
C THR A 552 11.89 -10.14 23.00
N VAL A 553 11.24 -9.38 22.13
CA VAL A 553 10.39 -8.24 22.49
C VAL A 553 8.94 -8.61 22.23
N LYS A 554 8.04 -8.30 23.16
CA LYS A 554 6.59 -8.37 22.97
C LYS A 554 5.96 -7.06 23.40
N ALA A 555 4.93 -6.61 22.68
CA ALA A 555 4.13 -5.46 23.09
C ALA A 555 2.74 -5.52 22.47
N THR A 556 1.75 -4.95 23.14
CA THR A 556 0.44 -4.71 22.55
C THR A 556 0.44 -3.34 21.88
N LEU A 557 0.30 -3.32 20.55
CA LEU A 557 0.26 -2.10 19.77
C LEU A 557 -1.03 -1.30 20.02
N PRO A 558 -1.05 0.02 19.78
CA PRO A 558 -2.26 0.83 19.96
C PRO A 558 -3.40 0.37 19.04
N LYS A 559 -4.65 0.75 19.37
CA LYS A 559 -5.80 0.44 18.51
C LYS A 559 -5.56 1.02 17.11
N TRP A 560 -5.80 0.24 16.05
CA TRP A 560 -5.59 0.66 14.66
C TRP A 560 -6.40 1.91 14.26
N THR A 561 -7.51 2.16 14.96
CA THR A 561 -8.36 3.34 14.77
C THR A 561 -7.84 4.60 15.48
N ASN A 562 -6.86 4.47 16.39
CA ASN A 562 -6.28 5.60 17.10
C ASN A 562 -5.22 6.29 16.24
N LYS A 563 -5.55 7.47 15.68
CA LYS A 563 -4.64 8.25 14.84
C LYS A 563 -3.52 8.95 15.61
N LYS A 564 -3.61 9.07 16.94
CA LYS A 564 -2.62 9.76 17.80
C LYS A 564 -2.41 9.01 19.13
N PRO A 565 -1.84 7.79 19.11
CA PRO A 565 -1.65 7.00 20.32
C PRO A 565 -0.61 7.60 21.26
N ASP A 566 -0.85 7.49 22.57
CA ASP A 566 0.15 7.83 23.59
C ASP A 566 0.98 6.58 23.87
N TRP A 567 2.01 6.36 23.06
CA TRP A 567 2.89 5.19 23.16
C TRP A 567 3.44 4.93 24.58
N ARG A 568 3.66 5.99 25.36
CA ARG A 568 4.18 5.85 26.74
C ARG A 568 3.14 5.29 27.69
N LYS A 569 1.85 5.54 27.46
CA LYS A 569 0.74 5.03 28.27
C LYS A 569 0.14 3.75 27.71
N ASP A 570 -0.02 3.69 26.39
CA ASP A 570 -0.78 2.62 25.72
C ASP A 570 0.07 1.37 25.46
N VAL A 571 1.38 1.54 25.20
CA VAL A 571 2.26 0.45 24.73
C VAL A 571 3.31 0.07 25.77
N ARG A 572 4.04 1.05 26.31
CA ARG A 572 5.15 0.80 27.26
C ARG A 572 4.79 -0.11 28.44
N PRO A 573 3.61 0.00 29.09
CA PRO A 573 3.24 -0.91 30.18
C PRO A 573 3.02 -2.36 29.75
N THR A 574 2.69 -2.59 28.47
CA THR A 574 2.48 -3.92 27.88
C THR A 574 3.76 -4.53 27.32
N MET A 575 4.83 -3.75 27.25
CA MET A 575 6.08 -4.17 26.64
C MET A 575 6.82 -5.12 27.58
N THR A 576 7.23 -6.27 27.04
CA THR A 576 8.18 -7.17 27.69
C THR A 576 9.41 -7.36 26.84
N ILE A 577 10.59 -7.32 27.44
CA ILE A 577 11.86 -7.66 26.79
C ILE A 577 12.48 -8.78 27.61
N ASP A 578 12.92 -9.84 26.95
CA ASP A 578 13.71 -10.92 27.53
C ASP A 578 14.91 -11.15 26.61
N GLY A 579 16.12 -10.99 27.11
CA GLY A 579 17.30 -11.06 26.27
C GLY A 579 18.59 -11.32 27.02
N LYS A 580 19.66 -11.45 26.26
CA LYS A 580 21.02 -11.72 26.72
C LYS A 580 21.97 -10.74 26.04
N ILE A 581 22.89 -10.20 26.81
CA ILE A 581 23.92 -9.27 26.35
C ILE A 581 25.26 -9.94 26.59
N ASN A 582 26.08 -9.99 25.53
CA ASN A 582 27.47 -10.40 25.61
C ASN A 582 28.33 -9.36 24.90
N SER A 583 29.39 -8.91 25.55
CA SER A 583 30.34 -7.95 24.99
C SER A 583 31.75 -8.44 25.23
N GLY A 584 32.61 -8.25 24.23
CA GLY A 584 34.06 -8.24 24.41
C GLY A 584 34.52 -6.97 25.16
N PRO A 585 35.74 -6.47 24.89
CA PRO A 585 36.27 -5.29 25.53
C PRO A 585 35.33 -4.08 25.40
N VAL A 586 35.00 -3.46 26.54
CA VAL A 586 34.07 -2.34 26.61
C VAL A 586 34.50 -1.38 27.72
N ALA A 587 34.42 -0.08 27.46
CA ALA A 587 34.59 0.93 28.48
C ALA A 587 33.23 1.48 28.92
N PHE A 588 33.03 1.60 30.23
CA PHE A 588 31.88 2.31 30.80
C PHE A 588 32.37 3.54 31.56
N ARG A 589 32.02 4.74 31.08
CA ARG A 589 32.48 6.03 31.65
C ARG A 589 34.00 6.05 31.88
N GLY A 590 34.76 5.52 30.93
CA GLY A 590 36.23 5.41 30.99
C GLY A 590 36.78 4.24 31.81
N VAL A 591 35.93 3.45 32.49
CA VAL A 591 36.34 2.22 33.16
C VAL A 591 36.44 1.10 32.14
N GLN A 592 37.66 0.65 31.86
CA GLN A 592 37.93 -0.43 30.90
C GLN A 592 37.51 -1.80 31.46
N LEU A 593 36.81 -2.61 30.67
CA LEU A 593 36.37 -3.97 31.02
C LEU A 593 36.77 -4.91 29.89
N ASP A 594 37.22 -6.12 30.23
CA ASP A 594 37.63 -7.12 29.23
C ASP A 594 36.41 -7.79 28.57
N ALA A 595 35.33 -7.96 29.33
CA ALA A 595 34.08 -8.54 28.86
C ALA A 595 32.93 -8.19 29.81
N VAL A 596 31.71 -8.14 29.26
CA VAL A 596 30.47 -7.99 30.03
C VAL A 596 29.45 -9.02 29.57
N GLN A 597 28.81 -9.70 30.51
CA GLN A 597 27.73 -10.64 30.24
C GLN A 597 26.56 -10.40 31.20
N SER A 598 25.33 -10.42 30.71
CA SER A 598 24.12 -10.33 31.54
C SER A 598 22.89 -10.84 30.82
N ASP A 599 21.94 -11.41 31.55
CA ASP A 599 20.55 -11.44 31.10
C ASP A 599 19.94 -10.03 31.24
N LEU A 600 18.98 -9.70 30.38
CA LEU A 600 18.25 -8.43 30.34
C LEU A 600 16.76 -8.72 30.33
N THR A 601 16.04 -8.16 31.29
CA THR A 601 14.59 -8.22 31.31
C THR A 601 13.96 -6.84 31.45
N TYR A 602 12.85 -6.64 30.76
CA TYR A 602 11.93 -5.53 30.98
C TYR A 602 10.54 -6.11 31.10
N ALA A 603 9.88 -5.92 32.23
CA ALA A 603 8.48 -6.31 32.43
C ALA A 603 7.88 -5.48 33.54
N ASN A 604 6.57 -5.20 33.48
CA ASN A 604 5.86 -4.41 34.49
C ASN A 604 6.60 -3.10 34.81
N LEU A 605 7.05 -2.40 33.76
CA LEU A 605 7.81 -1.16 33.83
C LEU A 605 9.16 -1.25 34.56
N THR A 606 9.65 -2.45 34.86
CA THR A 606 10.91 -2.67 35.59
C THR A 606 11.97 -3.20 34.64
N TRP A 607 13.09 -2.48 34.55
CA TRP A 607 14.33 -3.01 33.97
C TRP A 607 15.04 -3.86 35.01
N ALA A 608 15.52 -5.04 34.63
CA ALA A 608 16.36 -5.85 35.48
C ALA A 608 17.52 -6.50 34.70
N LEU A 609 18.70 -6.45 35.32
CA LEU A 609 19.92 -7.17 34.95
C LEU A 609 20.21 -8.10 36.13
N PRO A 610 19.74 -9.35 36.17
CA PRO A 610 19.76 -10.16 37.39
C PRO A 610 21.13 -10.75 37.72
N ASN A 611 22.03 -10.82 36.75
CA ASN A 611 23.28 -11.60 36.82
C ASN A 611 24.39 -10.98 35.96
N LEU A 612 24.54 -9.65 36.00
CA LEU A 612 25.60 -8.99 35.26
C LEU A 612 26.97 -9.37 35.84
N VAL A 613 27.87 -9.79 34.96
CA VAL A 613 29.27 -10.06 35.27
C VAL A 613 30.14 -9.19 34.38
N ALA A 614 30.95 -8.34 34.99
CA ALA A 614 31.95 -7.50 34.31
C ALA A 614 33.36 -7.96 34.70
N LYS A 615 34.19 -8.32 33.73
CA LYS A 615 35.55 -8.83 33.94
C LYS A 615 36.58 -7.74 33.70
N ARG A 616 37.66 -7.79 34.48
CA ARG A 616 38.87 -6.97 34.34
C ARG A 616 40.12 -7.85 34.57
N PRO A 617 41.33 -7.38 34.21
CA PRO A 617 42.54 -8.17 34.37
C PRO A 617 42.80 -8.60 35.83
N GLU A 618 42.42 -7.76 36.78
CA GLU A 618 42.62 -7.98 38.23
C GLU A 618 41.50 -8.77 38.93
N GLY A 619 40.32 -8.92 38.33
CA GLY A 619 39.16 -9.54 38.99
C GLY A 619 37.84 -9.32 38.27
N GLU A 620 36.73 -9.56 38.97
CA GLU A 620 35.38 -9.38 38.41
C GLU A 620 34.44 -8.62 39.35
N VAL A 621 33.41 -8.02 38.74
CA VAL A 621 32.27 -7.44 39.43
C VAL A 621 31.02 -8.21 39.02
N ARG A 622 30.33 -8.78 40.02
CA ARG A 622 28.98 -9.34 39.86
C ARG A 622 27.97 -8.34 40.36
N PHE A 623 26.90 -8.17 39.60
CA PHE A 623 25.96 -7.10 39.82
C PHE A 623 24.55 -7.54 39.42
N ALA A 624 23.59 -7.29 40.30
CA ALA A 624 22.18 -7.39 39.96
C ALA A 624 21.55 -6.00 40.08
N MET A 625 20.82 -5.58 39.05
CA MET A 625 20.08 -4.32 39.04
C MET A 625 18.59 -4.58 38.87
N ARG A 626 17.78 -3.78 39.57
CA ARG A 626 16.38 -3.54 39.24
C ARG A 626 16.11 -2.04 39.24
N SER A 627 15.41 -1.53 38.24
CA SER A 627 14.97 -0.14 38.21
C SER A 627 13.58 0.02 37.62
N HIS A 628 12.70 0.66 38.37
CA HIS A 628 11.32 0.92 37.96
C HIS A 628 11.23 2.24 37.18
N THR A 629 10.63 2.18 35.98
CA THR A 629 10.67 3.28 35.00
C THR A 629 9.89 4.52 35.44
N GLU A 630 8.77 4.33 36.17
CA GLU A 630 7.89 5.44 36.54
C GLU A 630 8.22 6.04 37.89
N SER A 631 8.31 5.21 38.95
CA SER A 631 8.72 5.69 40.28
C SER A 631 10.20 6.08 40.34
N GLN A 632 11.01 5.63 39.36
CA GLN A 632 12.45 5.83 39.31
C GLN A 632 13.21 5.17 40.47
N ASP A 633 12.55 4.26 41.20
CA ASP A 633 13.21 3.50 42.26
C ASP A 633 14.23 2.54 41.62
N PHE A 634 15.35 2.34 42.30
CA PHE A 634 16.39 1.41 41.88
C PHE A 634 16.89 0.60 43.07
N HIS A 635 17.36 -0.60 42.78
CA HIS A 635 18.05 -1.48 43.70
C HIS A 635 19.20 -2.15 42.97
N PHE A 636 20.35 -2.18 43.61
CA PHE A 636 21.56 -2.81 43.15
C PHE A 636 22.06 -3.76 44.22
N ASP A 637 22.40 -4.97 43.83
CA ASP A 637 23.17 -5.92 44.61
C ASP A 637 24.52 -6.08 43.91
N PHE A 638 25.62 -6.07 44.65
CA PHE A 638 26.94 -6.15 44.02
C PHE A 638 27.92 -6.94 44.87
N HIS A 639 28.83 -7.62 44.18
CA HIS A 639 30.02 -8.24 44.71
C HIS A 639 31.19 -7.83 43.81
N SER A 640 32.20 -7.20 44.40
CA SER A 640 33.33 -6.63 43.69
C SER A 640 34.62 -7.19 44.26
N ALA A 641 35.52 -7.62 43.37
CA ALA A 641 36.88 -8.03 43.68
C ALA A 641 37.89 -7.30 42.76
N ILE A 642 37.58 -6.04 42.38
CA ILE A 642 38.45 -5.21 41.54
C ILE A 642 39.08 -4.09 42.37
N ASP A 643 40.20 -3.53 41.90
CA ASP A 643 40.84 -2.39 42.54
C ASP A 643 39.92 -1.15 42.46
N PRO A 644 39.56 -0.51 43.59
CA PRO A 644 38.78 0.73 43.59
C PRO A 644 39.40 1.86 42.75
N HIS A 645 40.70 1.84 42.45
CA HIS A 645 41.30 2.80 41.51
C HIS A 645 40.74 2.69 40.10
N ALA A 646 40.23 1.52 39.69
CA ALA A 646 39.65 1.29 38.38
C ALA A 646 38.43 2.18 38.11
N ILE A 647 37.67 2.55 39.14
CA ILE A 647 36.45 3.36 38.99
C ILE A 647 36.69 4.87 38.98
N LYS A 648 37.93 5.34 39.17
CA LYS A 648 38.27 6.78 39.16
C LYS A 648 37.70 7.55 37.96
N PRO A 649 37.75 7.03 36.70
CA PRO A 649 37.19 7.72 35.54
C PRO A 649 35.67 7.97 35.63
N ALA A 650 34.94 7.12 36.36
CA ALA A 650 33.50 7.24 36.54
C ALA A 650 33.09 8.18 37.70
N LEU A 651 34.05 8.67 38.49
CA LEU A 651 33.81 9.59 39.61
C LEU A 651 33.73 11.04 39.12
N GLY A 652 32.66 11.74 39.47
CA GLY A 652 32.38 13.09 38.95
C GLY A 652 33.00 14.26 39.73
N ASN A 653 33.81 14.00 40.76
CA ASN A 653 34.35 15.05 41.64
C ASN A 653 35.74 14.68 42.19
N ASP A 654 36.69 15.61 42.12
CA ASP A 654 38.05 15.51 42.67
C ASP A 654 38.10 15.04 44.13
N LYS A 655 37.11 15.40 44.95
CA LYS A 655 37.05 14.93 46.35
C LYS A 655 36.84 13.43 46.46
N GLN A 656 36.05 12.85 45.54
CA GLN A 656 35.83 11.40 45.49
C GLN A 656 37.08 10.69 44.99
N ILE A 657 37.71 11.25 43.94
CA ILE A 657 38.97 10.75 43.39
C ILE A 657 40.05 10.70 44.48
N LYS A 658 40.25 11.82 45.21
CA LYS A 658 41.18 11.89 46.35
C LYS A 658 40.85 10.90 47.46
N GLY A 659 39.57 10.58 47.65
CA GLY A 659 39.14 9.59 48.64
C GLY A 659 39.62 8.18 48.31
N VAL A 660 39.60 7.81 47.02
CA VAL A 660 40.14 6.55 46.52
C VAL A 660 41.66 6.54 46.58
N GLU A 661 42.32 7.64 46.20
CA GLU A 661 43.79 7.80 46.25
C GLU A 661 44.38 7.75 47.67
N TYR A 662 43.56 7.78 48.72
CA TYR A 662 44.04 7.52 50.07
C TYR A 662 44.39 6.05 50.31
N PHE A 663 43.90 5.15 49.48
CA PHE A 663 44.18 3.73 49.59
C PHE A 663 45.19 3.33 48.51
N ASP A 664 46.06 2.38 48.82
CA ASP A 664 46.91 1.71 47.84
C ASP A 664 46.90 0.21 48.17
N PHE A 665 46.46 -0.62 47.23
CA PHE A 665 46.12 -2.02 47.48
C PHE A 665 47.11 -2.95 46.78
N ASP A 666 47.80 -3.83 47.52
CA ASP A 666 48.61 -4.90 46.90
C ASP A 666 47.71 -5.95 46.24
N ARG A 667 46.52 -6.17 46.82
CA ARG A 667 45.46 -7.03 46.29
C ARG A 667 44.11 -6.32 46.38
N PRO A 668 43.25 -6.45 45.36
CA PRO A 668 41.91 -5.88 45.38
C PRO A 668 41.12 -6.25 46.65
N PRO A 669 40.42 -5.28 47.27
CA PRO A 669 39.49 -5.58 48.35
C PRO A 669 38.25 -6.31 47.83
N VAL A 670 37.66 -7.13 48.68
CA VAL A 670 36.33 -7.73 48.43
C VAL A 670 35.27 -6.83 49.06
N ILE A 671 34.34 -6.36 48.24
CA ILE A 671 33.23 -5.51 48.66
C ILE A 671 31.92 -6.16 48.21
N GLU A 672 31.04 -6.46 49.17
CA GLU A 672 29.74 -7.06 48.91
C GLU A 672 28.65 -6.23 49.56
N GLY A 673 27.60 -5.89 48.83
CA GLY A 673 26.57 -5.02 49.37
C GLY A 673 25.40 -4.71 48.45
N GLN A 674 24.61 -3.75 48.89
CA GLN A 674 23.42 -3.27 48.23
C GLN A 674 23.40 -1.75 48.19
N ILE A 675 22.83 -1.18 47.13
CA ILE A 675 22.56 0.25 46.97
C ILE A 675 21.13 0.40 46.48
N TRP A 676 20.36 1.27 47.12
CA TRP A 676 18.97 1.50 46.73
C TRP A 676 18.62 2.97 46.82
N GLY A 677 17.51 3.36 46.19
CA GLY A 677 16.99 4.71 46.29
C GLY A 677 16.09 5.05 45.12
N ARG A 678 15.98 6.33 44.83
CA ARG A 678 15.25 6.86 43.69
C ARG A 678 16.13 7.76 42.85
N TRP A 679 16.16 7.54 41.53
CA TRP A 679 16.95 8.38 40.65
C TRP A 679 16.56 9.85 40.82
N ARG A 680 17.56 10.74 40.83
CA ARG A 680 17.43 12.21 40.99
C ARG A 680 17.01 12.69 42.38
N GLU A 681 16.70 11.80 43.32
CA GLU A 681 16.44 12.09 44.74
C GLU A 681 17.59 11.50 45.58
N ARG A 682 18.73 12.20 45.60
CA ARG A 682 19.98 11.69 46.20
C ARG A 682 19.85 11.43 47.71
N GLU A 683 19.01 12.19 48.37
CA GLU A 683 18.65 12.07 49.79
C GLU A 683 17.97 10.75 50.14
N LEU A 684 17.35 10.08 49.16
CA LEU A 684 16.76 8.75 49.32
C LEU A 684 17.75 7.62 49.00
N THR A 685 18.97 7.95 48.58
CA THR A 685 19.98 6.94 48.28
C THR A 685 20.55 6.38 49.58
N GLY A 686 20.42 5.07 49.76
CA GLY A 686 21.06 4.31 50.82
C GLY A 686 22.02 3.26 50.26
N PHE A 687 22.97 2.83 51.09
CA PHE A 687 23.77 1.65 50.78
C PHE A 687 24.11 0.86 52.04
N SER A 688 24.41 -0.42 51.89
CA SER A 688 24.95 -1.30 52.94
C SER A 688 25.96 -2.23 52.30
N ALA A 689 27.19 -2.27 52.81
CA ALA A 689 28.26 -3.09 52.26
C ALA A 689 29.17 -3.68 53.35
N ALA A 690 29.59 -4.92 53.17
CA ALA A 690 30.72 -5.52 53.87
C ALA A 690 31.99 -5.31 53.05
N ILE A 691 33.08 -4.92 53.72
CA ILE A 691 34.39 -4.71 53.12
C ILE A 691 35.37 -5.65 53.81
N ALA A 692 36.18 -6.35 53.01
CA ALA A 692 37.35 -7.08 53.46
C ALA A 692 38.55 -6.71 52.58
N ALA A 693 39.60 -6.18 53.20
CA ALA A 693 40.83 -5.80 52.53
C ALA A 693 42.04 -6.37 53.28
N THR A 694 43.10 -6.71 52.56
CA THR A 694 44.35 -7.24 53.12
C THR A 694 45.54 -6.59 52.44
N ASN A 695 46.62 -6.36 53.18
CA ASN A 695 47.89 -5.83 52.67
C ASN A 695 47.69 -4.59 51.79
N PHE A 696 47.30 -3.49 52.41
CA PHE A 696 47.09 -2.22 51.72
C PHE A 696 47.62 -1.08 52.58
N THR A 697 47.89 0.07 51.97
CA THR A 697 48.20 1.28 52.73
C THR A 697 47.00 2.24 52.73
N PHE A 698 46.78 2.90 53.86
CA PHE A 698 45.89 4.04 53.95
C PHE A 698 46.72 5.28 54.29
N ARG A 699 46.79 6.24 53.38
CA ARG A 699 47.62 7.45 53.49
C ARG A 699 49.07 7.11 53.88
N ALA A 700 49.65 6.18 53.14
CA ALA A 700 51.01 5.64 53.34
C ALA A 700 51.24 4.93 54.68
N GLN A 701 50.17 4.53 55.40
CA GLN A 701 50.27 3.72 56.62
C GLN A 701 49.83 2.28 56.31
N GLN A 702 50.70 1.31 56.60
CA GLN A 702 50.47 -0.12 56.32
C GLN A 702 49.30 -0.69 57.11
N VAL A 703 48.42 -1.45 56.47
CA VAL A 703 47.32 -2.20 57.09
C VAL A 703 47.37 -3.63 56.56
N ASP A 704 47.48 -4.60 57.46
CA ASP A 704 47.57 -6.01 57.11
C ASP A 704 46.19 -6.58 56.82
N ARG A 705 45.18 -6.18 57.60
CA ARG A 705 43.78 -6.59 57.38
C ARG A 705 42.79 -5.53 57.87
N LEU A 706 41.73 -5.31 57.10
CA LEU A 706 40.57 -4.53 57.52
C LEU A 706 39.29 -5.29 57.15
N THR A 707 38.41 -5.50 58.13
CA THR A 707 37.04 -5.97 57.89
C THR A 707 36.05 -5.02 58.54
N SER A 708 35.01 -4.58 57.84
CA SER A 708 33.98 -3.68 58.40
C SER A 708 32.66 -3.80 57.64
N ARG A 709 31.54 -3.50 58.31
CA ARG A 709 30.26 -3.25 57.64
C ARG A 709 29.98 -1.76 57.58
N LEU A 710 29.80 -1.23 56.38
CA LEU A 710 29.40 0.15 56.13
C LEU A 710 27.91 0.21 55.78
N ALA A 711 27.22 1.25 56.26
CA ALA A 711 25.87 1.55 55.82
C ALA A 711 25.65 3.06 55.77
N LEU A 712 24.97 3.57 54.75
CA LEU A 712 24.50 4.96 54.69
C LEU A 712 22.99 4.94 54.61
N THR A 713 22.34 5.49 55.63
CA THR A 713 20.88 5.68 55.66
C THR A 713 20.56 7.03 56.28
N ASN A 714 19.56 7.74 55.75
CA ASN A 714 19.12 9.03 56.26
C ASN A 714 20.24 10.08 56.45
N GLY A 715 21.28 10.02 55.60
CA GLY A 715 22.43 10.95 55.66
C GLY A 715 23.46 10.64 56.76
N VAL A 716 23.37 9.48 57.43
CA VAL A 716 24.36 9.04 58.43
C VAL A 716 25.10 7.82 57.90
N LEU A 717 26.43 7.94 57.79
CA LEU A 717 27.32 6.85 57.44
C LEU A 717 27.72 6.10 58.71
N HIS A 718 27.33 4.84 58.82
CA HIS A 718 27.72 3.93 59.88
C HIS A 718 28.83 3.00 59.42
N ALA A 719 29.83 2.78 60.26
CA ALA A 719 30.75 1.65 60.18
C ALA A 719 30.61 0.82 61.45
N THR A 720 30.41 -0.49 61.34
CA THR A 720 30.17 -1.38 62.49
C THR A 720 31.03 -2.62 62.43
N LYS A 721 31.35 -3.14 63.61
CA LYS A 721 32.18 -4.36 63.78
C LYS A 721 33.48 -4.26 62.97
N ALA A 722 34.12 -3.10 63.00
CA ALA A 722 35.35 -2.92 62.25
C ALA A 722 36.51 -3.57 63.02
N VAL A 723 37.34 -4.33 62.31
CA VAL A 723 38.56 -4.95 62.84
C VAL A 723 39.71 -4.56 61.92
N LEU A 724 40.74 -3.98 62.50
CA LEU A 724 41.93 -3.49 61.83
C LEU A 724 43.15 -4.21 62.43
N ASP A 725 43.90 -4.92 61.61
CA ASP A 725 45.20 -5.47 61.98
C ASP A 725 46.31 -4.69 61.27
N ARG A 726 47.34 -4.34 62.02
CA ARG A 726 48.55 -3.64 61.58
C ARG A 726 49.78 -4.42 62.07
N PRO A 727 50.98 -4.17 61.50
CA PRO A 727 52.18 -4.89 61.89
C PRO A 727 52.49 -4.84 63.39
N GLU A 728 52.13 -3.73 64.05
CA GLU A 728 52.38 -3.53 65.47
C GLU A 728 51.26 -4.01 66.42
N GLY A 729 50.07 -4.35 65.90
CA GLY A 729 48.92 -4.75 66.71
C GLY A 729 47.56 -4.56 66.05
N SER A 730 46.48 -4.71 66.82
CA SER A 730 45.11 -4.72 66.30
C SER A 730 44.22 -3.69 67.00
N ALA A 731 43.19 -3.22 66.29
CA ALA A 731 42.13 -2.38 66.80
C ALA A 731 40.75 -2.90 66.39
N THR A 732 39.78 -2.75 67.29
CA THR A 732 38.37 -3.05 67.06
C THR A 732 37.53 -1.79 67.30
N LEU A 733 36.42 -1.69 66.58
CA LEU A 733 35.46 -0.61 66.70
C LEU A 733 34.06 -1.19 66.60
N GLU A 734 33.27 -1.02 67.66
CA GLU A 734 31.89 -1.51 67.69
C GLU A 734 31.02 -0.73 66.71
N ALA A 735 31.05 0.60 66.82
CA ALA A 735 30.32 1.49 65.93
C ALA A 735 31.02 2.84 65.73
N LEU A 736 30.97 3.31 64.49
CA LEU A 736 31.28 4.68 64.08
C LEU A 736 30.08 5.22 63.33
N GLY A 737 29.69 6.45 63.64
CA GLY A 737 28.62 7.16 62.95
C GLY A 737 29.13 8.50 62.43
N PHE A 738 28.93 8.80 61.17
CA PHE A 738 29.26 10.10 60.58
C PHE A 738 28.00 10.72 59.98
N ASP A 739 27.47 11.75 60.65
CA ASP A 739 26.35 12.53 60.13
C ASP A 739 26.89 13.50 59.08
N VAL A 740 26.51 13.29 57.82
CA VAL A 740 27.00 14.07 56.68
C VAL A 740 26.51 15.52 56.73
N LYS A 741 25.33 15.76 57.30
CA LYS A 741 24.71 17.10 57.38
C LYS A 741 25.36 17.92 58.48
N THR A 742 25.45 17.35 59.68
CA THR A 742 26.08 18.05 60.80
C THR A 742 27.59 17.97 60.75
N LYS A 743 28.18 17.07 59.96
CA LYS A 743 29.62 16.75 59.90
C LYS A 743 30.19 16.25 61.23
N ARG A 744 29.38 15.58 62.05
CA ARG A 744 29.79 15.04 63.34
C ARG A 744 30.14 13.56 63.22
N LEU A 745 31.31 13.20 63.75
CA LEU A 745 31.80 11.84 63.88
C LEU A 745 31.55 11.34 65.30
N TYR A 746 30.93 10.19 65.46
CA TYR A 746 30.71 9.46 66.70
C TYR A 746 31.54 8.19 66.70
N LEU A 747 32.14 7.87 67.84
CA LEU A 747 32.92 6.67 68.08
C LEU A 747 32.39 5.96 69.33
N THR A 748 32.11 4.67 69.20
CA THR A 748 31.64 3.80 70.28
C THR A 748 32.55 2.60 70.40
N ASN A 749 33.14 2.42 71.58
CA ASN A 749 34.00 1.30 71.96
C ASN A 749 35.10 1.02 70.92
N ALA A 750 35.85 2.06 70.57
CA ALA A 750 37.05 1.89 69.76
C ALA A 750 38.20 1.45 70.68
N VAL A 751 38.63 0.20 70.61
CA VAL A 751 39.67 -0.35 71.49
C VAL A 751 40.79 -0.93 70.64
N GLY A 752 42.05 -0.61 70.95
CA GLY A 752 43.15 -1.19 70.21
C GLY A 752 44.52 -0.91 70.78
N GLN A 753 45.50 -1.65 70.30
CA GLN A 753 46.92 -1.45 70.56
C GLN A 753 47.60 -1.18 69.22
N VAL A 754 47.71 0.10 68.86
CA VAL A 754 48.22 0.55 67.55
C VAL A 754 49.15 1.74 67.74
N ASP A 755 50.10 1.95 66.82
CA ASP A 755 51.04 3.06 66.92
C ASP A 755 50.31 4.41 66.76
N PRO A 756 50.29 5.28 67.79
CA PRO A 756 49.65 6.59 67.70
C PRO A 756 50.23 7.48 66.59
N VAL A 757 51.51 7.31 66.25
CA VAL A 757 52.14 8.07 65.15
C VAL A 757 51.53 7.67 63.82
N ALA A 758 51.27 6.38 63.59
CA ALA A 758 50.61 5.90 62.40
C ALA A 758 49.18 6.43 62.29
N VAL A 759 48.39 6.36 63.38
CA VAL A 759 47.01 6.88 63.42
C VAL A 759 46.95 8.38 63.13
N THR A 760 47.83 9.17 63.74
CA THR A 760 47.82 10.64 63.59
C THR A 760 48.25 11.09 62.20
N ARG A 761 49.20 10.38 61.58
CA ARG A 761 49.56 10.55 60.16
C ARG A 761 48.40 10.21 59.23
N ALA A 762 47.66 9.13 59.50
CA ALA A 762 46.47 8.76 58.75
C ALA A 762 45.36 9.83 58.86
N ILE A 763 45.16 10.45 60.04
CA ILE A 763 44.18 11.56 60.20
C ILE A 763 44.59 12.78 59.37
N GLY A 764 45.87 13.18 59.43
CA GLY A 764 46.42 14.20 58.54
C GLY A 764 47.61 14.97 59.12
N PRO A 765 48.30 15.78 58.30
CA PRO A 765 49.59 16.39 58.65
C PRO A 765 49.51 17.37 59.83
N ARG A 766 48.37 18.02 60.05
CA ARG A 766 48.18 18.92 61.21
C ARG A 766 48.11 18.15 62.52
N THR A 767 47.35 17.06 62.55
CA THR A 767 47.23 16.18 63.72
C THR A 767 48.56 15.48 64.00
N ALA A 768 49.23 14.98 62.96
CA ALA A 768 50.56 14.38 63.08
C ALA A 768 51.58 15.33 63.73
N ARG A 769 51.63 16.61 63.31
CA ARG A 769 52.52 17.62 63.93
C ARG A 769 52.12 17.95 65.37
N ALA A 770 50.83 18.02 65.67
CA ALA A 770 50.34 18.33 67.01
C ALA A 770 50.72 17.24 68.04
N LEU A 771 50.79 15.98 67.57
CA LEU A 771 51.11 14.82 68.41
C LEU A 771 52.54 14.31 68.26
N GLU A 772 53.36 14.94 67.39
CA GLU A 772 54.78 14.64 67.20
C GLU A 772 55.63 14.62 68.49
N PRO A 773 55.38 15.48 69.51
CA PRO A 773 56.11 15.44 70.76
C PRO A 773 55.87 14.18 71.62
N TYR A 774 54.79 13.44 71.36
CA TYR A 774 54.40 12.25 72.13
C TYR A 774 54.91 10.99 71.42
N ARG A 775 55.93 10.34 72.00
CA ARG A 775 56.50 9.10 71.47
C ARG A 775 56.37 7.97 72.48
N PHE A 776 55.61 6.95 72.13
CA PHE A 776 55.47 5.74 72.93
C PHE A 776 56.56 4.74 72.51
N ILE A 777 57.23 4.11 73.49
CA ILE A 777 58.23 3.08 73.20
C ILE A 777 57.56 1.80 72.68
N THR A 778 56.41 1.47 73.27
CA THR A 778 55.53 0.36 72.87
C THR A 778 54.15 0.93 72.59
N PRO A 779 53.43 0.50 71.53
CA PRO A 779 52.08 0.95 71.27
C PRO A 779 51.17 0.79 72.52
N PRO A 780 50.50 1.85 72.98
CA PRO A 780 49.65 1.79 74.16
C PRO A 780 48.31 1.12 73.82
N LYS A 781 47.71 0.45 74.79
CA LYS A 781 46.33 0.01 74.70
C LYS A 781 45.42 1.21 74.96
N SER A 782 44.60 1.56 73.98
CA SER A 782 43.73 2.74 74.04
C SER A 782 42.27 2.34 73.84
N SER A 783 41.37 2.97 74.60
CA SER A 783 39.91 2.92 74.42
C SER A 783 39.40 4.33 74.14
N VAL A 784 38.56 4.50 73.12
CA VAL A 784 38.05 5.82 72.69
C VAL A 784 36.53 5.77 72.54
N ASN A 785 35.86 6.72 73.17
CA ASN A 785 34.42 6.93 73.09
C ASN A 785 34.09 8.42 72.92
N GLY A 786 32.97 8.71 72.26
CA GLY A 786 32.42 10.07 72.21
C GLY A 786 32.26 10.60 70.79
N TRP A 787 32.38 11.90 70.59
CA TRP A 787 32.15 12.55 69.30
C TRP A 787 33.07 13.73 69.02
N VAL A 788 33.31 13.98 67.73
CA VAL A 788 34.07 15.14 67.24
C VAL A 788 33.40 15.77 66.05
N GLN A 789 33.30 17.09 66.06
CA GLN A 789 32.88 17.88 64.92
C GLN A 789 34.00 17.90 63.87
N THR A 790 33.67 17.65 62.61
CA THR A 790 34.64 17.72 61.50
C THR A 790 34.31 18.88 60.58
N GLY A 791 35.32 19.54 60.03
CA GLY A 791 35.14 20.69 59.15
C GLY A 791 36.18 21.80 59.34
N PRO A 792 36.07 22.89 58.57
CA PRO A 792 36.90 24.07 58.74
C PRO A 792 36.48 24.87 59.99
N GLY A 793 37.45 25.38 60.74
CA GLY A 793 37.23 26.21 61.93
C GLY A 793 37.44 25.47 63.26
N ARG A 794 36.88 26.01 64.34
CA ARG A 794 36.95 25.40 65.67
C ARG A 794 35.97 24.22 65.72
N ASN A 795 36.51 23.04 65.95
CA ASN A 795 35.78 21.78 65.93
C ASN A 795 35.51 21.34 67.37
N PRO A 796 34.31 21.57 67.93
CA PRO A 796 33.98 21.05 69.25
C PRO A 796 34.06 19.52 69.26
N ALA A 797 34.51 18.96 70.38
CA ALA A 797 34.65 17.54 70.58
C ALA A 797 34.35 17.21 72.04
N ASP A 798 33.82 16.02 72.24
CA ASP A 798 33.63 15.38 73.53
C ASP A 798 34.12 13.94 73.35
N LEU A 799 35.43 13.76 73.43
CA LEU A 799 36.11 12.48 73.23
C LEU A 799 36.79 12.08 74.53
N HIS A 800 36.47 10.89 75.00
CA HIS A 800 37.06 10.27 76.18
C HIS A 800 38.06 9.22 75.72
N PHE A 801 39.29 9.32 76.20
CA PHE A 801 40.38 8.41 75.89
C PHE A 801 40.84 7.76 77.19
N GLU A 802 40.77 6.43 77.28
CA GLU A 802 41.48 5.68 78.32
C GLU A 802 42.72 5.10 77.67
N VAL A 803 43.90 5.47 78.15
CA VAL A 803 45.18 5.03 77.58
C VAL A 803 46.00 4.33 78.66
N ASP A 804 46.25 3.05 78.44
CA ASP A 804 47.09 2.16 79.25
C ASP A 804 48.34 1.82 78.44
N GLY A 805 49.48 2.43 78.79
CA GLY A 805 50.69 2.38 77.99
C GLY A 805 51.96 2.31 78.82
N GLY A 806 52.96 1.57 78.31
CA GLY A 806 54.32 1.60 78.84
C GLY A 806 55.06 2.90 78.49
N GLY A 807 56.36 2.94 78.75
CA GLY A 807 57.16 4.17 78.75
C GLY A 807 56.93 5.15 77.58
N VAL A 808 56.76 6.42 77.93
CA VAL A 808 56.47 7.54 77.03
C VAL A 808 57.58 8.57 77.09
N GLN A 809 57.97 9.05 75.92
CA GLN A 809 58.83 10.21 75.77
C GLN A 809 58.00 11.40 75.30
N PHE A 810 57.88 12.42 76.16
CA PHE A 810 57.31 13.72 75.80
C PHE A 810 58.43 14.76 75.67
N SER A 811 58.80 15.10 74.44
CA SER A 811 59.94 15.98 74.17
C SER A 811 61.24 15.46 74.85
N LYS A 812 61.76 16.15 75.89
CA LYS A 812 62.93 15.73 76.67
C LYS A 812 62.60 14.85 77.89
N LEU A 813 61.34 14.72 78.27
CA LEU A 813 60.90 13.91 79.41
C LEU A 813 60.74 12.46 78.97
N LYS A 814 61.34 11.52 79.71
CA LYS A 814 61.14 10.08 79.59
C LYS A 814 60.53 9.56 80.89
N THR A 815 59.45 8.82 80.81
CA THR A 815 58.84 8.10 81.92
C THR A 815 58.62 6.65 81.52
N ASP A 816 58.75 5.71 82.44
CA ASP A 816 58.65 4.27 82.17
C ASP A 816 57.21 3.74 82.21
N ASP A 817 56.28 4.53 82.77
CA ASP A 817 54.86 4.18 82.94
C ASP A 817 53.97 5.46 82.86
N ILE A 818 52.80 5.37 82.23
CA ILE A 818 51.76 6.41 82.19
C ILE A 818 50.37 5.75 82.29
N ASN A 819 49.64 6.08 83.35
CA ASN A 819 48.18 5.93 83.43
C ASN A 819 47.53 7.32 83.34
N CYS A 820 46.74 7.56 82.28
CA CYS A 820 45.94 8.77 82.13
C CYS A 820 44.48 8.36 81.93
N PHE A 821 43.63 8.79 82.87
CA PHE A 821 42.18 8.61 82.86
C PHE A 821 41.47 9.78 82.17
#